data_AF-A0A2D6SUC0-F1
#
_entry.id   AF-A0A2D6SUC0-F1
#
_cell.length_a   1.000
_cell.length_b   1.000
_cell.length_c   1.000
_cell.angle_alpha   90.00
_cell.angle_beta   90.00
_cell.angle_gamma   90.00
#
_symmetry.space_group_name_H-M   'P 1'
#
loop_
_entity.id
_entity.type
_entity.pdbx_description
1 polymer ?
#
loop_
_entity_poly.entity_id
_entity_poly.type
_entity_poly.pdbx_seq_one_letter_code
_entity_poly.pdbx_strand_id
1 'polypeptide(L)'
;MVSTTIRSYVLTVCCLFGAVCIASTATAADKPSTGKTAKVTYDDHVKPILRAKCFSCHRPDKKEGDLDLTNFTALMEGGGSGEVVEAGSLDGSYFWELVSHASEPYMPPESDKLPDAELAVIRAWIEGGTLENSGSKAVAKKTFDFGLKAAPSGRPAGPAAMPQPLNFEPVVHSPRATAVTAVATSPWAPLAAIAGQKQVLLYNTQTLQLAGIFPFAEGIPHVLKFSRSGDLLLAGGGRGSANGRVVVWNVKTGERVIEIGDEFDTVLAADISSDQTLIALGGPGRIVRVYDTSSGELAYALNKHTDWVYSLEFSPDGVLLATGDRAGGMFVWEAHTGRLYSTLNGHKGPINDISWRSDSNLVASCSEDQSIRLWEMENGRNIKTWNAHSAGTASVDFARDGRLVSCGRDKVTKLWDQNGKQLIAFSAFSDLALRTAICNETNRVIAGDWTGEVRVWNVADGKVPGTLSANPVGLDEKQKQAGATLAERQAAQVKLAAAATASQVAASKVKADLAAATKSVVTSKQQIATAKATSDATRKVIAALQAQIAAQTKTQQALKIAAPLLIESVKKAAEAAAKLPQDKALAAAAAGLKTQSDAKSAALKAADTGLATSQANLKKSQEQLAAADKLGKDAAARLPSEEKRVVALTAAVKPATDNATAAKQAADQALAALRSSQALLERIKVQIDLRDQQQVLTTQLAELTELQSVEQTATEALEKARIDMTNGNKAVAAGVKQRDAAVATQKQATTNVGTAEQTLKNTQQANTALKTLLPLLQDAVAKTDAAKATGDKDVAAAAAAIKGVLDKKAAALAAGEKANVAQTTALATSRNNLIAAQKATEKATQDLVVLQKKSQGLESAVPPAEKAAAAAKQTTAASAAKVESTRKAISALQAKIAPPAPQKTAAK
;
A
#
# COMPACT_ATOMS: atom_id res chain seq x y z
N MET A 1 -38.16 47.09 -7.29
CA MET A 1 -39.11 46.02 -7.67
C MET A 1 -38.73 44.81 -6.82
N VAL A 2 -39.32 44.64 -5.62
CA VAL A 2 -40.60 43.95 -5.32
C VAL A 2 -40.50 42.49 -5.80
N SER A 3 -40.54 41.41 -4.99
CA SER A 3 -41.44 41.00 -3.89
C SER A 3 -40.74 39.82 -3.15
N THR A 4 -40.63 39.66 -1.82
CA THR A 4 -41.59 39.48 -0.71
C THR A 4 -42.48 38.22 -0.77
N THR A 5 -42.24 37.23 0.11
CA THR A 5 -43.20 36.40 0.89
C THR A 5 -42.37 35.44 1.79
N ILE A 6 -42.22 35.59 3.11
CA ILE A 6 -43.13 35.39 4.27
C ILE A 6 -43.91 34.07 4.28
N ARG A 7 -43.58 33.17 5.24
CA ARG A 7 -44.57 32.42 6.02
C ARG A 7 -44.03 32.05 7.40
N SER A 8 -44.72 32.57 8.41
CA SER A 8 -44.58 32.28 9.84
C SER A 8 -45.36 31.02 10.22
N TYR A 9 -44.92 30.30 11.27
CA TYR A 9 -45.82 29.58 12.18
C TYR A 9 -45.31 29.80 13.63
N VAL A 10 -46.26 30.14 14.50
CA VAL A 10 -46.14 30.40 15.95
C VAL A 10 -47.15 29.48 16.64
N LEU A 11 -46.99 29.32 17.97
CA LEU A 11 -47.88 28.72 19.01
C LEU A 11 -47.57 27.25 19.34
N THR A 12 -47.49 26.75 20.59
CA THR A 12 -47.72 27.29 21.97
C THR A 12 -47.29 26.21 23.00
N VAL A 13 -46.42 26.54 23.97
CA VAL A 13 -46.60 26.63 25.45
C VAL A 13 -47.19 25.41 26.20
N CYS A 14 -46.44 24.91 27.20
CA CYS A 14 -46.83 24.58 28.58
C CYS A 14 -45.54 24.17 29.35
N CYS A 15 -44.92 24.98 30.23
CA CYS A 15 -45.24 25.34 31.63
C CYS A 15 -45.29 24.14 32.62
N LEU A 16 -44.31 24.06 33.54
CA LEU A 16 -44.43 24.10 35.02
C LEU A 16 -43.07 23.67 35.65
N PHE A 17 -42.34 24.58 36.33
CA PHE A 17 -42.27 24.80 37.80
C PHE A 17 -41.71 23.58 38.59
N GLY A 18 -40.78 23.65 39.54
CA GLY A 18 -40.08 24.72 40.27
C GLY A 18 -38.84 24.11 40.97
N ALA A 19 -37.74 24.86 41.13
CA ALA A 19 -37.33 25.51 42.39
C ALA A 19 -37.17 24.58 43.61
N VAL A 20 -35.94 24.45 44.14
CA VAL A 20 -35.51 25.04 45.44
C VAL A 20 -34.04 24.70 45.70
N CYS A 21 -33.31 25.74 46.10
CA CYS A 21 -31.90 25.77 46.49
C CYS A 21 -31.67 25.15 47.87
N ILE A 22 -30.55 24.46 48.08
CA ILE A 22 -29.78 24.52 49.34
C ILE A 22 -28.30 24.57 49.00
N ALA A 23 -27.67 25.70 49.32
CA ALA A 23 -26.22 25.84 49.38
C ALA A 23 -25.77 25.46 50.79
N SER A 24 -24.78 24.57 50.89
CA SER A 24 -23.99 24.36 52.11
C SER A 24 -22.51 24.52 51.75
N THR A 25 -21.88 25.49 52.41
CA THR A 25 -20.45 25.76 52.37
C THR A 25 -19.73 24.80 53.32
N ALA A 26 -18.75 24.04 52.81
CA ALA A 26 -17.73 23.41 53.66
C ALA A 26 -16.41 23.23 52.88
N THR A 27 -15.45 24.06 53.27
CA THR A 27 -14.00 23.81 53.45
C THR A 27 -13.19 23.15 52.33
N ALA A 28 -12.20 23.91 51.85
CA ALA A 28 -11.09 23.45 51.02
C ALA A 28 -10.20 22.42 51.76
N ALA A 29 -10.02 21.25 51.15
CA ALA A 29 -8.84 20.40 51.30
C ALA A 29 -8.70 19.50 50.06
N ASP A 30 -7.52 19.57 49.44
CA ASP A 30 -6.91 18.65 48.46
C ASP A 30 -7.65 18.28 47.17
N LYS A 31 -7.20 18.90 46.06
CA LYS A 31 -7.41 18.44 44.69
C LYS A 31 -6.47 17.28 44.35
N PRO A 32 -6.97 16.15 43.82
CA PRO A 32 -6.30 15.40 42.78
C PRO A 32 -6.78 15.88 41.40
N SER A 33 -5.88 15.86 40.42
CA SER A 33 -6.11 16.26 39.03
C SER A 33 -7.31 15.54 38.39
N THR A 34 -8.30 16.29 37.92
CA THR A 34 -9.33 15.77 37.02
C THR A 34 -8.73 15.58 35.62
N GLY A 35 -8.18 14.40 35.39
CA GLY A 35 -8.05 13.87 34.04
C GLY A 35 -9.46 13.75 33.44
N LYS A 36 -9.67 14.25 32.22
CA LYS A 36 -10.88 13.95 31.45
C LYS A 36 -10.96 12.42 31.33
N THR A 37 -11.95 11.80 31.97
CA THR A 37 -12.29 10.41 31.73
C THR A 37 -12.66 10.26 30.26
N ALA A 38 -12.03 9.29 29.58
CA ALA A 38 -12.35 8.96 28.21
C ALA A 38 -13.84 8.57 28.11
N LYS A 39 -14.57 9.10 27.12
CA LYS A 39 -15.98 8.75 26.91
C LYS A 39 -16.07 7.29 26.49
N VAL A 40 -16.77 6.47 27.28
CA VAL A 40 -17.08 5.08 26.92
C VAL A 40 -18.30 5.08 26.01
N THR A 41 -18.20 4.40 24.87
CA THR A 41 -19.19 4.37 23.78
C THR A 41 -19.57 2.93 23.44
N TYR A 42 -20.77 2.74 22.89
CA TYR A 42 -21.24 1.43 22.47
C TYR A 42 -20.33 0.86 21.38
N ASP A 43 -20.11 1.60 20.29
CA ASP A 43 -19.38 1.09 19.13
C ASP A 43 -17.92 0.72 19.42
N ASP A 44 -17.19 1.58 20.17
CA ASP A 44 -15.75 1.40 20.35
C ASP A 44 -15.41 0.49 21.54
N HIS A 45 -16.26 0.46 22.57
CA HIS A 45 -15.91 -0.15 23.87
C HIS A 45 -16.81 -1.31 24.27
N VAL A 46 -18.13 -1.17 24.14
CA VAL A 46 -19.09 -2.20 24.61
C VAL A 46 -19.31 -3.29 23.56
N LYS A 47 -19.54 -2.90 22.31
CA LYS A 47 -19.78 -3.81 21.19
C LYS A 47 -18.69 -4.87 21.01
N PRO A 48 -17.37 -4.58 21.17
CA PRO A 48 -16.33 -5.62 21.14
C PRO A 48 -16.50 -6.68 22.24
N ILE A 49 -16.90 -6.28 23.45
CA ILE A 49 -17.15 -7.20 24.57
C ILE A 49 -18.37 -8.08 24.25
N LEU A 50 -19.49 -7.47 23.83
CA LEU A 50 -20.69 -8.20 23.46
C LEU A 50 -20.46 -9.13 22.26
N ARG A 51 -19.62 -8.72 21.31
CA ARG A 51 -19.23 -9.58 20.18
C ARG A 51 -18.49 -10.82 20.63
N ALA A 52 -17.57 -10.67 21.58
CA ALA A 52 -16.77 -11.79 22.06
C ALA A 52 -17.59 -12.80 22.88
N LYS A 53 -18.69 -12.38 23.51
CA LYS A 53 -19.35 -13.15 24.58
C LYS A 53 -20.84 -13.41 24.37
N CYS A 54 -21.54 -12.55 23.62
CA CYS A 54 -23.00 -12.53 23.56
C CYS A 54 -23.56 -12.73 22.14
N PHE A 55 -22.84 -12.30 21.09
CA PHE A 55 -23.36 -12.35 19.71
C PHE A 55 -23.49 -13.77 19.15
N SER A 56 -22.93 -14.78 19.81
CA SER A 56 -23.17 -16.19 19.46
C SER A 56 -24.64 -16.60 19.64
N CYS A 57 -25.36 -15.94 20.57
CA CYS A 57 -26.75 -16.23 20.92
C CYS A 57 -27.70 -15.05 20.75
N HIS A 58 -27.18 -13.81 20.65
CA HIS A 58 -27.96 -12.58 20.53
C HIS A 58 -27.55 -11.77 19.30
N ARG A 59 -27.98 -12.22 18.12
CA ARG A 59 -27.70 -11.60 16.82
C ARG A 59 -28.94 -11.62 15.92
N PRO A 60 -29.00 -10.86 14.81
CA PRO A 60 -30.22 -10.69 14.02
C PRO A 60 -30.86 -12.01 13.54
N ASP A 61 -30.05 -13.02 13.24
CA ASP A 61 -30.46 -14.35 12.76
C ASP A 61 -30.67 -15.38 13.88
N LYS A 62 -30.20 -15.10 15.09
CA LYS A 62 -30.34 -15.96 16.27
C LYS A 62 -30.51 -15.06 17.49
N LYS A 63 -31.76 -14.78 17.84
CA LYS A 63 -32.18 -13.90 18.94
C LYS A 63 -32.70 -14.74 20.11
N GLU A 64 -31.81 -15.41 20.84
CA GLU A 64 -32.24 -16.09 22.07
C GLU A 64 -32.83 -15.05 23.04
N GLY A 65 -34.00 -15.35 23.62
CA GLY A 65 -34.76 -14.38 24.41
C GLY A 65 -35.29 -13.16 23.63
N ASP A 66 -35.40 -13.27 22.30
CA ASP A 66 -35.83 -12.20 21.38
C ASP A 66 -34.97 -10.92 21.43
N LEU A 67 -33.76 -11.02 21.97
CA LEU A 67 -32.85 -9.89 22.13
C LEU A 67 -31.74 -9.88 21.06
N ASP A 68 -31.57 -8.74 20.40
CA ASP A 68 -30.47 -8.48 19.47
C ASP A 68 -29.51 -7.44 20.07
N LEU A 69 -28.32 -7.90 20.43
CA LEU A 69 -27.30 -7.07 21.06
C LEU A 69 -26.35 -6.41 20.06
N THR A 70 -26.53 -6.62 18.75
CA THR A 70 -25.54 -6.29 17.72
C THR A 70 -25.57 -4.86 17.23
N ASN A 71 -26.69 -4.17 17.45
CA ASN A 71 -26.84 -2.76 17.17
C ASN A 71 -27.44 -2.04 18.38
N PHE A 72 -27.05 -0.77 18.56
CA PHE A 72 -27.46 0.03 19.70
C PHE A 72 -28.98 0.20 19.76
N THR A 73 -29.63 0.45 18.62
CA THR A 73 -31.08 0.63 18.55
C THR A 73 -31.84 -0.59 19.05
N ALA A 74 -31.49 -1.80 18.61
CA ALA A 74 -32.14 -3.04 19.02
C ALA A 74 -31.83 -3.41 20.47
N LEU A 75 -30.62 -3.10 20.96
CA LEU A 75 -30.28 -3.24 22.37
C LEU A 75 -31.17 -2.34 23.25
N MET A 76 -31.38 -1.09 22.82
CA MET A 76 -32.22 -0.13 23.55
C MET A 76 -33.73 -0.39 23.37
N GLU A 77 -34.18 -0.89 22.21
CA GLU A 77 -35.56 -1.34 21.99
C GLU A 77 -35.91 -2.54 22.88
N GLY A 78 -34.91 -3.37 23.20
CA GLY A 78 -35.04 -4.53 24.05
C GLY A 78 -35.67 -5.74 23.39
N GLY A 79 -35.94 -6.77 24.20
CA GLY A 79 -36.46 -8.06 23.72
C GLY A 79 -37.96 -8.22 23.95
N GLY A 80 -38.48 -9.44 23.75
CA GLY A 80 -39.87 -9.78 24.04
C GLY A 80 -40.30 -9.57 25.50
N SER A 81 -39.33 -9.41 26.42
CA SER A 81 -39.51 -9.10 27.83
C SER A 81 -39.49 -7.60 28.18
N GLY A 82 -39.33 -6.71 27.19
CA GLY A 82 -39.24 -5.26 27.38
C GLY A 82 -37.82 -4.69 27.30
N GLU A 83 -37.67 -3.44 27.72
CA GLU A 83 -36.38 -2.72 27.75
C GLU A 83 -35.38 -3.45 28.65
N VAL A 84 -34.16 -3.66 28.16
CA VAL A 84 -33.11 -4.41 28.88
C VAL A 84 -32.02 -3.50 29.44
N VAL A 85 -31.87 -2.29 28.92
CA VAL A 85 -30.87 -1.31 29.36
C VAL A 85 -31.56 0.01 29.66
N GLU A 86 -31.44 0.47 30.90
CA GLU A 86 -31.93 1.77 31.34
C GLU A 86 -30.74 2.74 31.47
N ALA A 87 -30.73 3.78 30.64
CA ALA A 87 -29.64 4.75 30.61
C ALA A 87 -29.46 5.47 31.96
N GLY A 88 -28.26 5.40 32.54
CA GLY A 88 -27.92 6.02 33.82
C GLY A 88 -28.28 5.20 35.06
N SER A 89 -28.91 4.03 34.91
CA SER A 89 -29.34 3.17 36.03
C SER A 89 -28.82 1.75 35.86
N LEU A 90 -27.91 1.31 36.75
CA LEU A 90 -27.45 -0.09 36.78
C LEU A 90 -28.54 -1.03 37.28
N ASP A 91 -29.24 -0.63 38.35
CA ASP A 91 -30.27 -1.45 39.01
C ASP A 91 -31.56 -1.52 38.17
N GLY A 92 -31.75 -0.58 37.23
CA GLY A 92 -32.84 -0.60 36.25
C GLY A 92 -32.49 -1.31 34.94
N SER A 93 -31.21 -1.63 34.73
CA SER A 93 -30.74 -2.33 33.53
C SER A 93 -30.73 -3.83 33.75
N TYR A 94 -31.80 -4.53 33.35
CA TYR A 94 -31.86 -6.00 33.44
C TYR A 94 -30.66 -6.69 32.77
N PHE A 95 -30.15 -6.10 31.68
CA PHE A 95 -28.92 -6.52 31.02
C PHE A 95 -27.72 -6.55 31.97
N TRP A 96 -27.54 -5.52 32.81
CA TRP A 96 -26.45 -5.45 33.80
C TRP A 96 -26.57 -6.56 34.84
N GLU A 97 -27.77 -6.82 35.34
CA GLU A 97 -28.00 -7.85 36.35
C GLU A 97 -27.61 -9.24 35.83
N LEU A 98 -27.98 -9.56 34.59
CA LEU A 98 -27.69 -10.85 33.97
C LEU A 98 -26.18 -11.05 33.76
N VAL A 99 -25.48 -10.05 33.23
CA VAL A 99 -24.04 -10.14 32.90
C VAL A 99 -23.13 -10.02 34.12
N SER A 100 -23.62 -9.42 35.20
CA SER A 100 -22.93 -9.37 36.50
C SER A 100 -23.26 -10.55 37.41
N HIS A 101 -24.12 -11.48 36.95
CA HIS A 101 -24.65 -12.62 37.71
C HIS A 101 -25.41 -12.19 38.99
N ALA A 102 -26.07 -11.03 38.95
CA ALA A 102 -26.91 -10.53 40.04
C ALA A 102 -28.34 -11.10 40.00
N SER A 103 -28.83 -11.57 38.85
CA SER A 103 -30.12 -12.24 38.69
C SER A 103 -30.04 -13.43 37.73
N GLU A 104 -30.87 -14.46 37.97
CA GLU A 104 -31.00 -15.62 37.09
C GLU A 104 -32.04 -15.34 35.97
N PRO A 105 -31.81 -15.84 34.75
CA PRO A 105 -30.73 -16.75 34.33
C PRO A 105 -29.39 -16.04 34.10
N TYR A 106 -28.28 -16.65 34.54
CA TYR A 106 -26.95 -16.07 34.37
C TYR A 106 -26.51 -16.04 32.89
N MET A 107 -25.89 -14.94 32.49
CA MET A 107 -25.34 -14.75 31.14
C MET A 107 -23.84 -14.41 31.22
N PRO A 108 -22.93 -15.17 30.56
CA PRO A 108 -23.21 -16.27 29.64
C PRO A 108 -23.63 -17.59 30.36
N PRO A 109 -24.53 -18.39 29.77
CA PRO A 109 -25.02 -19.62 30.39
C PRO A 109 -23.89 -20.63 30.58
N GLU A 110 -23.91 -21.34 31.72
CA GLU A 110 -22.92 -22.35 32.10
C GLU A 110 -21.45 -21.85 32.08
N SER A 111 -21.25 -20.53 32.20
CA SER A 111 -19.94 -19.88 32.19
C SER A 111 -19.74 -19.02 33.44
N ASP A 112 -18.49 -18.70 33.77
CA ASP A 112 -18.20 -17.72 34.81
C ASP A 112 -18.62 -16.31 34.39
N LYS A 113 -18.92 -15.47 35.39
CA LYS A 113 -19.20 -14.05 35.24
C LYS A 113 -18.11 -13.36 34.41
N LEU A 114 -18.49 -12.37 33.60
CA LEU A 114 -17.55 -11.55 32.83
C LEU A 114 -16.42 -10.99 33.71
N PRO A 115 -15.18 -10.87 33.19
CA PRO A 115 -14.08 -10.27 33.91
C PRO A 115 -14.44 -8.88 34.44
N ASP A 116 -14.02 -8.55 35.67
CA ASP A 116 -14.39 -7.28 36.32
C ASP A 116 -13.96 -6.04 35.50
N ALA A 117 -12.90 -6.16 34.70
CA ALA A 117 -12.47 -5.10 33.78
C ALA A 117 -13.48 -4.84 32.64
N GLU A 118 -14.07 -5.89 32.07
CA GLU A 118 -15.08 -5.78 31.00
C GLU A 118 -16.41 -5.26 31.58
N LEU A 119 -16.77 -5.71 32.79
CA LEU A 119 -17.93 -5.18 33.51
C LEU A 119 -17.74 -3.71 33.92
N ALA A 120 -16.53 -3.28 34.27
CA ALA A 120 -16.27 -1.88 34.56
C ALA A 120 -16.52 -0.97 33.33
N VAL A 121 -16.23 -1.47 32.13
CA VAL A 121 -16.52 -0.77 30.87
C VAL A 121 -18.03 -0.69 30.63
N ILE A 122 -18.76 -1.81 30.78
CA ILE A 122 -20.22 -1.84 30.63
C ILE A 122 -20.89 -0.93 31.67
N ARG A 123 -20.44 -0.96 32.94
CA ARG A 123 -20.91 -0.08 34.01
C ARG A 123 -20.73 1.39 33.64
N ALA A 124 -19.52 1.77 33.26
CA ALA A 124 -19.20 3.15 32.91
C ALA A 124 -20.00 3.65 31.69
N TRP A 125 -20.36 2.75 30.78
CA TRP A 125 -21.22 3.07 29.64
C TRP A 125 -22.68 3.27 30.05
N ILE A 126 -23.26 2.39 30.87
CA ILE A 126 -24.64 2.51 31.36
C ILE A 126 -24.78 3.77 32.23
N GLU A 127 -23.90 3.96 33.22
CA GLU A 127 -23.85 5.16 34.08
C GLU A 127 -23.57 6.43 33.27
N GLY A 128 -22.79 6.31 32.19
CA GLY A 128 -22.47 7.37 31.25
C GLY A 128 -23.62 7.77 30.31
N GLY A 129 -24.80 7.18 30.47
CA GLY A 129 -25.99 7.49 29.68
C GLY A 129 -26.04 6.79 28.32
N THR A 130 -25.43 5.59 28.23
CA THR A 130 -25.50 4.69 27.06
C THR A 130 -25.18 5.39 25.75
N LEU A 131 -24.01 6.03 25.67
CA LEU A 131 -23.57 6.75 24.48
C LEU A 131 -23.35 5.77 23.32
N GLU A 132 -24.03 5.96 22.20
CA GLU A 132 -23.85 5.14 20.99
C GLU A 132 -22.43 5.31 20.42
N ASN A 133 -22.01 6.56 20.20
CA ASN A 133 -20.71 6.92 19.64
C ASN A 133 -20.18 8.22 20.27
N SER A 134 -18.93 8.59 19.94
CA SER A 134 -18.24 9.75 20.51
C SER A 134 -18.84 11.11 20.09
N GLY A 135 -19.79 11.12 19.15
CA GLY A 135 -20.32 12.30 18.47
C GLY A 135 -21.84 12.48 18.49
N SER A 136 -22.61 11.85 19.39
CA SER A 136 -24.09 11.84 19.34
C SER A 136 -24.79 13.23 19.38
N LYS A 137 -24.93 13.86 18.20
CA LYS A 137 -26.19 14.27 17.53
C LYS A 137 -26.02 13.91 16.05
N ALA A 138 -27.02 13.23 15.48
CA ALA A 138 -27.05 12.59 14.17
C ALA A 138 -26.07 13.19 13.13
N VAL A 139 -25.02 12.42 12.80
CA VAL A 139 -24.16 12.68 11.65
C VAL A 139 -24.64 11.75 10.53
N ALA A 140 -25.06 12.38 9.44
CA ALA A 140 -25.46 11.73 8.22
C ALA A 140 -24.39 10.72 7.76
N LYS A 141 -24.86 9.53 7.38
CA LYS A 141 -24.11 8.54 6.60
C LYS A 141 -23.29 9.29 5.55
N LYS A 142 -21.96 9.13 5.58
CA LYS A 142 -21.10 9.55 4.47
C LYS A 142 -21.53 8.72 3.26
N THR A 143 -22.36 9.30 2.41
CA THR A 143 -22.52 8.86 1.04
C THR A 143 -21.19 9.16 0.34
N PHE A 144 -20.42 8.11 0.10
CA PHE A 144 -19.31 8.21 -0.83
C PHE A 144 -19.94 8.30 -2.22
N ASP A 145 -19.86 9.49 -2.83
CA ASP A 145 -20.18 9.68 -4.24
C ASP A 145 -19.06 9.07 -5.07
N PHE A 146 -19.12 7.75 -5.22
CA PHE A 146 -18.33 7.03 -6.20
C PHE A 146 -19.22 6.88 -7.43
N GLY A 147 -19.01 7.76 -8.40
CA GLY A 147 -19.41 7.50 -9.78
C GLY A 147 -18.61 6.32 -10.34
N LEU A 148 -18.89 5.11 -9.84
CA LEU A 148 -18.40 3.85 -10.39
C LEU A 148 -18.98 3.75 -11.79
N LYS A 149 -18.15 4.01 -12.80
CA LYS A 149 -18.53 3.75 -14.18
C LYS A 149 -18.72 2.26 -14.31
N ALA A 150 -19.92 1.85 -14.72
CA ALA A 150 -20.21 0.49 -15.16
C ALA A 150 -19.05 0.00 -16.04
N ALA A 151 -18.38 -1.07 -15.63
CA ALA A 151 -17.27 -1.59 -16.40
C ALA A 151 -17.82 -2.11 -17.74
N PRO A 152 -17.21 -1.78 -18.88
CA PRO A 152 -17.55 -2.43 -20.14
C PRO A 152 -17.33 -3.95 -19.99
N SER A 153 -18.11 -4.75 -20.71
CA SER A 153 -17.97 -6.22 -20.76
C SER A 153 -16.63 -6.72 -21.35
N GLY A 154 -15.68 -5.81 -21.64
CA GLY A 154 -14.37 -6.08 -22.21
C GLY A 154 -13.26 -5.28 -21.54
N ARG A 155 -12.03 -5.39 -22.09
CA ARG A 155 -10.84 -4.71 -21.55
C ARG A 155 -11.10 -3.20 -21.40
N PRO A 156 -10.88 -2.61 -20.21
CA PRO A 156 -11.04 -1.17 -20.02
C PRO A 156 -10.16 -0.36 -20.96
N ALA A 157 -10.65 0.82 -21.38
CA ALA A 157 -9.87 1.75 -22.20
C ALA A 157 -8.73 2.37 -21.36
N GLY A 158 -7.48 2.11 -21.74
CA GLY A 158 -6.29 2.61 -21.06
C GLY A 158 -5.29 1.51 -20.68
N PRO A 159 -4.13 1.87 -20.08
CA PRO A 159 -3.21 0.89 -19.54
C PRO A 159 -3.88 0.11 -18.40
N ALA A 160 -3.66 -1.21 -18.38
CA ALA A 160 -4.22 -2.06 -17.34
C ALA A 160 -3.76 -1.61 -15.94
N ALA A 161 -4.64 -1.80 -14.94
CA ALA A 161 -4.34 -1.43 -13.58
C ALA A 161 -3.15 -2.25 -13.03
N MET A 162 -2.05 -1.53 -12.77
CA MET A 162 -0.91 -2.06 -12.05
C MET A 162 -0.75 -1.24 -10.76
N PRO A 163 -0.45 -1.89 -9.64
CA PRO A 163 -0.11 -1.17 -8.42
C PRO A 163 1.09 -0.27 -8.70
N GLN A 164 1.00 0.99 -8.23
CA GLN A 164 2.22 1.77 -8.02
C GLN A 164 3.09 1.02 -6.98
N PRO A 165 4.40 1.28 -6.88
CA PRO A 165 5.20 0.69 -5.82
C PRO A 165 4.60 1.03 -4.45
N LEU A 166 4.00 0.03 -3.80
CA LEU A 166 3.32 0.17 -2.51
C LEU A 166 4.28 -0.16 -1.37
N ASN A 167 3.75 -0.29 -0.15
CA ASN A 167 4.52 -0.85 0.94
C ASN A 167 4.94 -2.30 0.62
N PHE A 168 6.22 -2.61 0.83
CA PHE A 168 6.81 -3.94 0.65
C PHE A 168 7.10 -4.63 1.99
N GLU A 169 6.88 -3.94 3.11
CA GLU A 169 7.04 -4.48 4.45
C GLU A 169 5.86 -5.43 4.75
N PRO A 170 6.12 -6.71 5.05
CA PRO A 170 5.09 -7.64 5.47
C PRO A 170 4.46 -7.18 6.77
N VAL A 171 3.13 -7.22 6.86
CA VAL A 171 2.38 -6.91 8.09
C VAL A 171 2.69 -7.95 9.17
N VAL A 172 2.83 -9.20 8.76
CA VAL A 172 3.19 -10.33 9.62
C VAL A 172 4.19 -11.20 8.87
N HIS A 173 5.23 -11.65 9.58
CA HIS A 173 6.09 -12.72 9.14
C HIS A 173 6.12 -13.80 10.23
N SER A 174 5.75 -15.03 9.88
CA SER A 174 5.83 -16.18 10.78
C SER A 174 7.01 -17.09 10.40
N PRO A 175 7.67 -17.77 11.36
CA PRO A 175 8.78 -18.69 11.04
C PRO A 175 8.38 -19.86 10.13
N ARG A 176 7.08 -20.21 10.10
CA ARG A 176 6.51 -21.21 9.19
C ARG A 176 5.47 -20.54 8.31
N ALA A 177 5.50 -20.83 7.01
CA ALA A 177 4.45 -20.41 6.11
C ALA A 177 3.14 -21.14 6.45
N THR A 178 2.02 -20.51 6.10
CA THR A 178 0.67 -21.04 6.31
C THR A 178 0.04 -21.41 4.97
N ALA A 179 -1.00 -22.22 5.01
CA ALA A 179 -1.74 -22.66 3.83
C ALA A 179 -2.15 -21.47 2.94
N VAL A 180 -1.96 -21.63 1.63
CA VAL A 180 -2.38 -20.61 0.66
C VAL A 180 -3.88 -20.74 0.45
N THR A 181 -4.64 -19.93 1.16
CA THR A 181 -6.10 -19.98 1.19
C THR A 181 -6.76 -19.39 -0.06
N ALA A 182 -6.14 -18.39 -0.69
CA ALA A 182 -6.64 -17.79 -1.92
C ALA A 182 -5.53 -17.28 -2.83
N VAL A 183 -5.79 -17.35 -4.13
CA VAL A 183 -4.96 -16.87 -5.23
C VAL A 183 -5.91 -16.31 -6.28
N ALA A 184 -5.59 -15.13 -6.81
CA ALA A 184 -6.34 -14.51 -7.90
C ALA A 184 -5.37 -13.86 -8.89
N THR A 185 -5.75 -13.78 -10.16
CA THR A 185 -4.98 -13.10 -11.19
C THR A 185 -5.79 -11.98 -11.82
N SER A 186 -5.15 -10.86 -12.12
CA SER A 186 -5.82 -9.75 -12.79
C SER A 186 -6.24 -10.17 -14.20
N PRO A 187 -7.47 -9.82 -14.64
CA PRO A 187 -7.94 -10.15 -15.98
C PRO A 187 -7.11 -9.49 -17.10
N TRP A 188 -6.56 -8.31 -16.85
CA TRP A 188 -5.97 -7.44 -17.89
C TRP A 188 -4.52 -7.01 -17.63
N ALA A 189 -3.94 -7.40 -16.50
CA ALA A 189 -2.57 -7.06 -16.12
C ALA A 189 -1.76 -8.32 -15.74
N PRO A 190 -0.43 -8.32 -15.90
CA PRO A 190 0.44 -9.39 -15.42
C PRO A 190 0.60 -9.32 -13.89
N LEU A 191 -0.50 -9.49 -13.17
CA LEU A 191 -0.60 -9.31 -11.72
C LEU A 191 -1.32 -10.49 -11.08
N ALA A 192 -0.79 -10.96 -9.95
CA ALA A 192 -1.42 -11.97 -9.11
C ALA A 192 -1.49 -11.49 -7.65
N ALA A 193 -2.59 -11.81 -6.99
CA ALA A 193 -2.80 -11.60 -5.56
C ALA A 193 -2.74 -12.96 -4.85
N ILE A 194 -1.99 -13.03 -3.76
CA ILE A 194 -1.82 -14.23 -2.93
C ILE A 194 -2.24 -13.88 -1.51
N ALA A 195 -3.08 -14.71 -0.90
CA ALA A 195 -3.46 -14.54 0.50
C ALA A 195 -2.29 -14.90 1.42
N GLY A 196 -2.02 -14.03 2.38
CA GLY A 196 -1.13 -14.28 3.50
C GLY A 196 -1.84 -13.96 4.82
N GLN A 197 -1.19 -14.27 5.94
CA GLN A 197 -1.77 -13.97 7.24
C GLN A 197 -1.85 -12.45 7.46
N LYS A 198 -3.07 -11.93 7.66
CA LYS A 198 -3.37 -10.50 7.82
C LYS A 198 -2.92 -9.58 6.68
N GLN A 199 -2.67 -10.15 5.49
CA GLN A 199 -2.17 -9.39 4.36
C GLN A 199 -2.48 -10.07 3.03
N VAL A 200 -2.51 -9.29 1.95
CA VAL A 200 -2.61 -9.77 0.58
C VAL A 200 -1.36 -9.32 -0.18
N LEU A 201 -0.69 -10.26 -0.82
CA LEU A 201 0.59 -10.03 -1.49
C LEU A 201 0.36 -9.92 -2.99
N LEU A 202 0.79 -8.82 -3.59
CA LEU A 202 0.69 -8.58 -5.02
C LEU A 202 2.01 -8.89 -5.71
N TYR A 203 1.99 -9.78 -6.70
CA TYR A 203 3.15 -10.17 -7.49
C TYR A 203 2.94 -9.87 -8.96
N ASN A 204 3.97 -9.32 -9.61
CA ASN A 204 4.00 -9.24 -11.06
C ASN A 204 4.26 -10.64 -11.63
N THR A 205 3.33 -11.20 -12.41
CA THR A 205 3.41 -12.58 -12.90
C THR A 205 4.45 -12.76 -13.99
N GLN A 206 4.92 -11.68 -14.64
CA GLN A 206 5.97 -11.73 -15.65
C GLN A 206 7.36 -11.77 -15.00
N THR A 207 7.64 -10.83 -14.08
CA THR A 207 8.95 -10.69 -13.42
C THR A 207 9.08 -11.52 -12.15
N LEU A 208 7.97 -12.04 -11.61
CA LEU A 208 7.85 -12.74 -10.33
C LEU A 208 8.29 -11.91 -9.11
N GLN A 209 8.34 -10.59 -9.27
CA GLN A 209 8.70 -9.66 -8.20
C GLN A 209 7.47 -9.19 -7.45
N LEU A 210 7.61 -9.06 -6.13
CA LEU A 210 6.60 -8.44 -5.28
C LEU A 210 6.38 -6.99 -5.75
N ALA A 211 5.14 -6.63 -6.01
CA ALA A 211 4.71 -5.31 -6.46
C ALA A 211 4.13 -4.46 -5.30
N GLY A 212 3.61 -5.11 -4.26
CA GLY A 212 3.06 -4.44 -3.09
C GLY A 212 2.39 -5.40 -2.11
N ILE A 213 2.07 -4.91 -0.92
CA ILE A 213 1.34 -5.64 0.11
C ILE A 213 0.15 -4.80 0.57
N PHE A 214 -1.03 -5.41 0.59
CA PHE A 214 -2.25 -4.83 1.15
C PHE A 214 -2.52 -5.38 2.55
N PRO A 215 -2.57 -4.53 3.59
CA PRO A 215 -2.93 -4.96 4.93
C PRO A 215 -4.41 -5.41 5.02
N PHE A 216 -4.62 -6.58 5.63
CA PHE A 216 -5.93 -7.15 5.93
C PHE A 216 -6.02 -7.46 7.42
N ALA A 217 -6.24 -6.43 8.24
CA ALA A 217 -6.22 -6.52 9.71
C ALA A 217 -7.23 -7.54 10.27
N GLU A 218 -8.27 -7.83 9.50
CA GLU A 218 -9.42 -8.64 9.86
C GLU A 218 -9.06 -10.11 10.13
N GLY A 219 -8.03 -10.66 9.48
CA GLY A 219 -7.60 -12.04 9.71
C GLY A 219 -6.94 -12.68 8.51
N ILE A 220 -7.38 -13.89 8.16
CA ILE A 220 -6.87 -14.62 6.99
C ILE A 220 -7.83 -14.37 5.81
N PRO A 221 -7.35 -13.84 4.68
CA PRO A 221 -8.15 -13.79 3.45
C PRO A 221 -8.41 -15.22 2.96
N HIS A 222 -9.67 -15.62 2.83
CA HIS A 222 -10.06 -16.91 2.24
C HIS A 222 -10.50 -16.78 0.78
N VAL A 223 -10.80 -15.56 0.34
CA VAL A 223 -11.25 -15.25 -1.00
C VAL A 223 -10.47 -14.08 -1.52
N LEU A 224 -10.02 -14.18 -2.77
CA LEU A 224 -9.45 -13.07 -3.53
C LEU A 224 -10.11 -13.06 -4.91
N LYS A 225 -10.62 -11.91 -5.34
CA LYS A 225 -11.20 -11.73 -6.66
C LYS A 225 -10.86 -10.33 -7.19
N PHE A 226 -10.34 -10.25 -8.41
CA PHE A 226 -10.23 -8.97 -9.09
C PHE A 226 -11.57 -8.61 -9.72
N SER A 227 -11.96 -7.34 -9.70
CA SER A 227 -13.10 -6.89 -10.48
C SER A 227 -12.87 -7.17 -11.96
N ARG A 228 -13.95 -7.24 -12.75
CA ARG A 228 -13.84 -7.47 -14.20
C ARG A 228 -13.03 -6.38 -14.91
N SER A 229 -13.00 -5.16 -14.40
CA SER A 229 -12.11 -4.09 -14.92
C SER A 229 -10.65 -4.27 -14.49
N GLY A 230 -10.39 -5.03 -13.43
CA GLY A 230 -9.07 -5.23 -12.83
C GLY A 230 -8.59 -4.04 -11.99
N ASP A 231 -9.38 -2.97 -11.87
CA ASP A 231 -9.02 -1.80 -11.05
C ASP A 231 -9.24 -2.03 -9.55
N LEU A 232 -10.08 -3.01 -9.19
CA LEU A 232 -10.38 -3.35 -7.81
C LEU A 232 -9.93 -4.78 -7.49
N LEU A 233 -9.49 -4.98 -6.26
CA LEU A 233 -9.22 -6.30 -5.69
C LEU A 233 -10.09 -6.45 -4.44
N LEU A 234 -10.94 -7.46 -4.43
CA LEU A 234 -11.74 -7.87 -3.30
C LEU A 234 -10.99 -8.95 -2.51
N ALA A 235 -10.95 -8.82 -1.18
CA ALA A 235 -10.66 -9.93 -0.28
C ALA A 235 -11.82 -10.15 0.68
N GLY A 236 -12.26 -11.40 0.76
CA GLY A 236 -13.15 -11.88 1.82
C GLY A 236 -12.37 -12.76 2.78
N GLY A 237 -12.57 -12.57 4.08
CA GLY A 237 -11.94 -13.41 5.08
C GLY A 237 -12.20 -12.92 6.49
N GLY A 238 -11.37 -13.36 7.43
CA GLY A 238 -11.51 -12.97 8.84
C GLY A 238 -10.93 -14.01 9.78
N ARG A 239 -11.51 -14.13 10.98
CA ARG A 239 -11.21 -15.17 11.96
C ARG A 239 -12.48 -15.96 12.25
N GLY A 240 -12.36 -17.27 12.15
CA GLY A 240 -13.45 -18.20 12.43
C GLY A 240 -14.11 -17.91 13.77
N SER A 241 -15.44 -17.91 13.78
CA SER A 241 -16.31 -17.63 14.93
C SER A 241 -16.08 -16.29 15.65
N ALA A 242 -15.40 -15.33 15.02
CA ALA A 242 -15.13 -14.03 15.64
C ALA A 242 -15.50 -12.86 14.72
N ASN A 243 -15.00 -12.87 13.49
CA ASN A 243 -15.27 -11.82 12.52
C ASN A 243 -15.06 -12.32 11.09
N GLY A 244 -15.91 -11.84 10.18
CA GLY A 244 -15.70 -11.88 8.75
C GLY A 244 -15.91 -10.49 8.19
N ARG A 245 -15.17 -10.17 7.14
CA ARG A 245 -15.35 -8.92 6.39
C ARG A 245 -14.93 -9.10 4.95
N VAL A 246 -15.57 -8.33 4.09
CA VAL A 246 -15.09 -8.09 2.73
C VAL A 246 -14.50 -6.69 2.64
N VAL A 247 -13.25 -6.63 2.18
CA VAL A 247 -12.52 -5.39 1.93
C VAL A 247 -12.17 -5.34 0.45
N VAL A 248 -12.41 -4.20 -0.18
CA VAL A 248 -12.04 -3.94 -1.57
C VAL A 248 -11.02 -2.83 -1.62
N TRP A 249 -9.90 -3.08 -2.31
CA TRP A 249 -8.88 -2.07 -2.57
C TRP A 249 -8.93 -1.59 -4.02
N ASN A 250 -8.57 -0.32 -4.21
CA ASN A 250 -8.10 0.14 -5.50
C ASN A 250 -6.71 -0.44 -5.78
N VAL A 251 -6.57 -1.18 -6.86
CA VAL A 251 -5.32 -1.89 -7.21
C VAL A 251 -4.16 -0.92 -7.46
N LYS A 252 -4.42 0.28 -7.99
CA LYS A 252 -3.37 1.24 -8.36
C LYS A 252 -2.80 1.95 -7.12
N THR A 253 -3.69 2.41 -6.23
CA THR A 253 -3.31 3.23 -5.06
C THR A 253 -3.12 2.41 -3.79
N GLY A 254 -3.70 1.21 -3.71
CA GLY A 254 -3.75 0.39 -2.50
C GLY A 254 -4.67 0.92 -1.41
N GLU A 255 -5.51 1.90 -1.73
CA GLU A 255 -6.50 2.45 -0.82
C GLU A 255 -7.69 1.50 -0.68
N ARG A 256 -8.17 1.31 0.55
CA ARG A 256 -9.42 0.61 0.83
C ARG A 256 -10.59 1.49 0.42
N VAL A 257 -11.40 1.02 -0.53
CA VAL A 257 -12.53 1.79 -1.08
C VAL A 257 -13.88 1.30 -0.59
N ILE A 258 -14.02 0.01 -0.27
CA ILE A 258 -15.26 -0.58 0.23
C ILE A 258 -14.92 -1.51 1.39
N GLU A 259 -15.65 -1.39 2.50
CA GLU A 259 -15.61 -2.30 3.63
C GLU A 259 -17.04 -2.65 4.03
N ILE A 260 -17.41 -3.92 3.86
CA ILE A 260 -18.78 -4.40 4.10
C ILE A 260 -18.79 -5.82 4.68
N GLY A 261 -19.95 -6.25 5.16
CA GLY A 261 -20.19 -7.61 5.60
C GLY A 261 -19.49 -7.93 6.91
N ASP A 262 -19.82 -7.20 7.98
CA ASP A 262 -19.33 -7.42 9.35
C ASP A 262 -19.89 -8.72 9.96
N GLU A 263 -19.55 -9.85 9.35
CA GLU A 263 -20.02 -11.19 9.70
C GLU A 263 -19.47 -11.68 11.04
N PHE A 264 -20.24 -12.52 11.74
CA PHE A 264 -19.81 -13.12 13.02
C PHE A 264 -18.86 -14.31 12.84
N ASP A 265 -18.62 -14.72 11.60
CA ASP A 265 -17.71 -15.80 11.23
C ASP A 265 -16.98 -15.43 9.95
N THR A 266 -15.92 -16.15 9.60
CA THR A 266 -15.09 -15.86 8.44
C THR A 266 -15.89 -15.94 7.13
N VAL A 267 -15.60 -15.02 6.22
CA VAL A 267 -16.16 -15.06 4.86
C VAL A 267 -15.37 -16.07 4.03
N LEU A 268 -16.05 -17.08 3.51
CA LEU A 268 -15.43 -18.17 2.73
C LEU A 268 -15.70 -18.05 1.23
N ALA A 269 -16.70 -17.25 0.85
CA ALA A 269 -17.09 -17.01 -0.53
C ALA A 269 -17.45 -15.53 -0.67
N ALA A 270 -16.89 -14.84 -1.65
CA ALA A 270 -17.21 -13.43 -1.91
C ALA A 270 -16.85 -13.03 -3.35
N ASP A 271 -17.64 -12.15 -3.93
CA ASP A 271 -17.36 -11.61 -5.26
C ASP A 271 -18.04 -10.24 -5.46
N ILE A 272 -17.54 -9.47 -6.40
CA ILE A 272 -18.08 -8.16 -6.80
C ILE A 272 -18.68 -8.26 -8.20
N SER A 273 -19.86 -7.69 -8.39
CA SER A 273 -20.54 -7.67 -9.68
C SER A 273 -19.72 -6.91 -10.73
N SER A 274 -19.93 -7.22 -12.01
CA SER A 274 -19.17 -6.62 -13.12
C SER A 274 -19.33 -5.11 -13.21
N ASP A 275 -20.52 -4.60 -12.90
CA ASP A 275 -20.87 -3.19 -12.79
C ASP A 275 -20.46 -2.55 -11.45
N GLN A 276 -19.93 -3.34 -10.51
CA GLN A 276 -19.43 -2.93 -9.20
C GLN A 276 -20.50 -2.35 -8.28
N THR A 277 -21.78 -2.59 -8.57
CA THR A 277 -22.93 -2.11 -7.76
C THR A 277 -23.26 -3.05 -6.61
N LEU A 278 -22.89 -4.33 -6.72
CA LEU A 278 -23.23 -5.36 -5.75
C LEU A 278 -21.99 -6.15 -5.30
N ILE A 279 -21.98 -6.52 -4.03
CA ILE A 279 -21.04 -7.51 -3.50
C ILE A 279 -21.84 -8.60 -2.81
N ALA A 280 -21.58 -9.84 -3.19
CA ALA A 280 -22.13 -11.02 -2.53
C ALA A 280 -21.08 -11.63 -1.62
N LEU A 281 -21.51 -12.12 -0.46
CA LEU A 281 -20.65 -12.84 0.47
C LEU A 281 -21.40 -13.99 1.14
N GLY A 282 -20.66 -15.06 1.44
CA GLY A 282 -21.16 -16.28 2.05
C GLY A 282 -20.09 -16.95 2.90
N GLY A 283 -20.52 -17.82 3.80
CA GLY A 283 -19.63 -18.50 4.73
C GLY A 283 -20.35 -19.53 5.59
N PRO A 284 -19.86 -19.76 6.82
CA PRO A 284 -20.45 -20.74 7.75
C PRO A 284 -21.89 -20.45 8.16
N GLY A 285 -22.35 -19.20 7.99
CA GLY A 285 -23.73 -18.79 8.27
C GLY A 285 -24.78 -19.45 7.37
N ARG A 286 -24.38 -20.16 6.30
CA ARG A 286 -25.28 -20.84 5.32
C ARG A 286 -26.21 -19.90 4.56
N ILE A 287 -25.96 -18.60 4.68
CA ILE A 287 -26.72 -17.53 4.04
C ILE A 287 -25.75 -16.80 3.12
N VAL A 288 -26.21 -16.49 1.91
CA VAL A 288 -25.49 -15.54 1.04
C VAL A 288 -26.13 -14.18 1.21
N ARG A 289 -25.35 -13.19 1.61
CA ARG A 289 -25.79 -11.80 1.75
C ARG A 289 -25.27 -10.98 0.58
N VAL A 290 -26.14 -10.18 -0.01
CA VAL A 290 -25.81 -9.30 -1.12
C VAL A 290 -25.99 -7.85 -0.65
N TYR A 291 -24.93 -7.08 -0.78
CA TYR A 291 -24.85 -5.69 -0.35
C TYR A 291 -24.79 -4.76 -1.56
N ASP A 292 -25.42 -3.60 -1.43
CA ASP A 292 -25.24 -2.49 -2.36
C ASP A 292 -23.94 -1.74 -2.03
N THR A 293 -23.08 -1.53 -3.02
CA THR A 293 -21.76 -0.94 -2.81
C THR A 293 -21.80 0.57 -2.57
N SER A 294 -22.86 1.26 -2.99
CA SER A 294 -23.00 2.72 -2.85
C SER A 294 -23.46 3.14 -1.46
N SER A 295 -24.39 2.38 -0.89
CA SER A 295 -24.96 2.61 0.44
C SER A 295 -24.25 1.82 1.54
N GLY A 296 -23.59 0.71 1.17
CA GLY A 296 -23.04 -0.27 2.10
C GLY A 296 -24.11 -1.09 2.83
N GLU A 297 -25.38 -0.95 2.44
CA GLU A 297 -26.52 -1.63 3.06
C GLU A 297 -26.76 -3.02 2.47
N LEU A 298 -27.37 -3.90 3.26
CA LEU A 298 -27.81 -5.21 2.79
C LEU A 298 -28.97 -5.01 1.80
N ALA A 299 -28.77 -5.37 0.54
CA ALA A 299 -29.81 -5.35 -0.47
C ALA A 299 -30.81 -6.50 -0.25
N TYR A 300 -30.29 -7.72 -0.08
CA TYR A 300 -31.10 -8.91 0.24
C TYR A 300 -30.23 -10.08 0.72
N ALA A 301 -30.88 -11.15 1.22
CA ALA A 301 -30.25 -12.38 1.68
C ALA A 301 -30.87 -13.63 1.04
N LEU A 302 -30.04 -14.64 0.76
CA LEU A 302 -30.40 -15.89 0.09
C LEU A 302 -30.26 -17.06 1.07
N ASN A 303 -31.38 -17.60 1.52
CA ASN A 303 -31.46 -18.53 2.66
C ASN A 303 -31.77 -19.99 2.24
N LYS A 304 -31.30 -20.43 1.06
CA LYS A 304 -31.61 -21.77 0.55
C LYS A 304 -30.53 -22.82 0.82
N HIS A 305 -29.29 -22.38 1.07
CA HIS A 305 -28.19 -23.30 1.37
C HIS A 305 -28.39 -23.98 2.72
N THR A 306 -28.05 -25.27 2.77
CA THR A 306 -28.24 -26.10 3.97
C THR A 306 -26.94 -26.27 4.79
N ASP A 307 -25.80 -25.90 4.21
CA ASP A 307 -24.49 -26.00 4.81
C ASP A 307 -23.60 -24.82 4.36
N TRP A 308 -22.34 -24.78 4.79
CA TRP A 308 -21.41 -23.68 4.57
C TRP A 308 -21.28 -23.35 3.08
N VAL A 309 -21.36 -22.06 2.75
CA VAL A 309 -21.15 -21.58 1.39
C VAL A 309 -19.65 -21.40 1.17
N TYR A 310 -19.04 -22.27 0.35
CA TYR A 310 -17.61 -22.23 0.06
C TYR A 310 -17.27 -21.45 -1.21
N SER A 311 -18.22 -21.33 -2.14
CA SER A 311 -17.97 -20.69 -3.41
C SER A 311 -19.17 -19.90 -3.88
N LEU A 312 -18.89 -18.74 -4.46
CA LEU A 312 -19.85 -17.93 -5.18
C LEU A 312 -19.11 -17.07 -6.21
N GLU A 313 -19.78 -16.75 -7.31
CA GLU A 313 -19.24 -15.86 -8.34
C GLU A 313 -20.37 -15.26 -9.17
N PHE A 314 -20.28 -13.96 -9.46
CA PHE A 314 -21.16 -13.30 -10.42
C PHE A 314 -20.80 -13.72 -11.85
N SER A 315 -21.82 -13.84 -12.70
CA SER A 315 -21.58 -14.01 -14.12
C SER A 315 -20.88 -12.78 -14.70
N PRO A 316 -20.03 -12.92 -15.73
CA PRO A 316 -19.29 -11.82 -16.35
C PRO A 316 -20.12 -10.62 -16.82
N ASP A 317 -21.37 -10.86 -17.20
CA ASP A 317 -22.37 -9.85 -17.59
C ASP A 317 -23.10 -9.23 -16.40
N GLY A 318 -22.90 -9.74 -15.18
CA GLY A 318 -23.48 -9.22 -13.93
C GLY A 318 -24.95 -9.59 -13.72
N VAL A 319 -25.52 -10.44 -14.57
CA VAL A 319 -26.95 -10.78 -14.55
C VAL A 319 -27.26 -11.89 -13.55
N LEU A 320 -26.35 -12.86 -13.40
CA LEU A 320 -26.54 -14.04 -12.57
C LEU A 320 -25.50 -14.11 -11.45
N LEU A 321 -25.87 -14.76 -10.36
CA LEU A 321 -24.98 -15.12 -9.25
C LEU A 321 -25.05 -16.62 -9.05
N ALA A 322 -23.93 -17.34 -9.17
CA ALA A 322 -23.85 -18.76 -8.85
C ALA A 322 -23.31 -18.94 -7.43
N THR A 323 -23.87 -19.87 -6.67
CA THR A 323 -23.49 -20.15 -5.28
C THR A 323 -23.43 -21.66 -5.03
N GLY A 324 -22.43 -22.12 -4.28
CA GLY A 324 -22.18 -23.53 -3.99
C GLY A 324 -21.86 -23.79 -2.52
N ASP A 325 -22.48 -24.81 -1.93
CA ASP A 325 -22.27 -25.18 -0.53
C ASP A 325 -21.55 -26.51 -0.32
N ARG A 326 -21.23 -26.76 0.96
CA ARG A 326 -20.60 -27.98 1.46
C ARG A 326 -21.46 -29.24 1.33
N ALA A 327 -22.78 -29.12 1.24
CA ALA A 327 -23.69 -30.25 1.05
C ALA A 327 -23.83 -30.67 -0.43
N GLY A 328 -23.21 -29.93 -1.36
CA GLY A 328 -23.32 -30.16 -2.79
C GLY A 328 -24.48 -29.40 -3.45
N GLY A 329 -25.15 -28.51 -2.72
CA GLY A 329 -26.19 -27.64 -3.22
C GLY A 329 -25.60 -26.50 -4.04
N MET A 330 -25.97 -26.44 -5.32
CA MET A 330 -25.59 -25.35 -6.22
C MET A 330 -26.83 -24.62 -6.74
N PHE A 331 -26.86 -23.31 -6.58
CA PHE A 331 -27.98 -22.46 -6.97
C PHE A 331 -27.49 -21.30 -7.84
N VAL A 332 -28.33 -20.89 -8.78
CA VAL A 332 -28.11 -19.71 -9.62
C VAL A 332 -29.26 -18.75 -9.37
N TRP A 333 -28.92 -17.48 -9.16
CA TRP A 333 -29.83 -16.41 -8.78
C TRP A 333 -29.77 -15.29 -9.79
N GLU A 334 -30.87 -14.57 -9.96
CA GLU A 334 -30.84 -13.25 -10.60
C GLU A 334 -30.13 -12.26 -9.67
N ALA A 335 -29.04 -11.67 -10.17
CA ALA A 335 -28.09 -10.91 -9.37
C ALA A 335 -28.63 -9.59 -8.80
N HIS A 336 -29.73 -9.04 -9.33
CA HIS A 336 -30.28 -7.76 -8.85
C HIS A 336 -31.52 -7.94 -7.96
N THR A 337 -32.23 -9.06 -8.10
CA THR A 337 -33.51 -9.29 -7.40
C THR A 337 -33.40 -10.37 -6.33
N GLY A 338 -32.33 -11.17 -6.34
CA GLY A 338 -32.16 -12.33 -5.47
C GLY A 338 -33.12 -13.49 -5.78
N ARG A 339 -33.84 -13.46 -6.90
CA ARG A 339 -34.74 -14.54 -7.30
C ARG A 339 -33.96 -15.77 -7.74
N LEU A 340 -34.42 -16.95 -7.33
CA LEU A 340 -33.84 -18.21 -7.78
C LEU A 340 -34.09 -18.38 -9.29
N TYR A 341 -33.02 -18.43 -10.07
CA TYR A 341 -33.05 -18.66 -11.51
C TYR A 341 -32.99 -20.15 -11.84
N SER A 342 -32.04 -20.89 -11.24
CA SER A 342 -31.90 -22.34 -11.47
C SER A 342 -31.30 -23.08 -10.28
N THR A 343 -31.57 -24.38 -10.20
CA THR A 343 -30.95 -25.30 -9.24
C THR A 343 -30.15 -26.35 -9.99
N LEU A 344 -28.84 -26.38 -9.76
CA LEU A 344 -27.89 -27.19 -10.52
C LEU A 344 -27.51 -28.43 -9.71
N ASN A 345 -28.37 -29.45 -9.77
CA ASN A 345 -28.21 -30.69 -9.00
C ASN A 345 -27.21 -31.64 -9.66
N GLY A 346 -26.25 -32.16 -8.89
CA GLY A 346 -25.40 -33.27 -9.35
C GLY A 346 -24.20 -33.59 -8.47
N HIS A 347 -23.62 -32.60 -7.79
CA HIS A 347 -22.51 -32.83 -6.87
C HIS A 347 -22.94 -33.65 -5.65
N LYS A 348 -22.11 -34.61 -5.29
CA LYS A 348 -22.35 -35.55 -4.16
C LYS A 348 -21.54 -35.21 -2.92
N GLY A 349 -20.78 -34.12 -2.97
CA GLY A 349 -19.95 -33.64 -1.87
C GLY A 349 -19.73 -32.14 -1.99
N PRO A 350 -18.92 -31.57 -1.08
CA PRO A 350 -18.65 -30.14 -1.03
C PRO A 350 -18.28 -29.55 -2.39
N ILE A 351 -18.92 -28.43 -2.76
CA ILE A 351 -18.53 -27.63 -3.93
C ILE A 351 -17.49 -26.64 -3.47
N ASN A 352 -16.23 -26.92 -3.79
CA ASN A 352 -15.09 -26.15 -3.28
C ASN A 352 -14.86 -24.86 -4.07
N ASP A 353 -15.22 -24.83 -5.35
CA ASP A 353 -14.98 -23.66 -6.21
C ASP A 353 -15.94 -23.62 -7.40
N ILE A 354 -16.20 -22.41 -7.87
CA ILE A 354 -17.04 -22.09 -9.02
C ILE A 354 -16.30 -21.07 -9.87
N SER A 355 -16.33 -21.28 -11.20
CA SER A 355 -15.74 -20.34 -12.16
C SER A 355 -16.64 -20.15 -13.37
N TRP A 356 -16.92 -18.91 -13.75
CA TRP A 356 -17.65 -18.57 -14.97
C TRP A 356 -16.75 -18.47 -16.19
N ARG A 357 -17.23 -18.99 -17.33
CA ARG A 357 -16.63 -18.70 -18.63
C ARG A 357 -16.90 -17.25 -19.00
N SER A 358 -15.96 -16.62 -19.72
CA SER A 358 -15.99 -15.19 -20.08
C SER A 358 -17.24 -14.70 -20.82
N ASP A 359 -18.04 -15.59 -21.40
CA ASP A 359 -19.26 -15.29 -22.15
C ASP A 359 -20.56 -15.47 -21.34
N SER A 360 -20.48 -15.75 -20.03
CA SER A 360 -21.62 -15.99 -19.13
C SER A 360 -22.51 -17.20 -19.47
N ASN A 361 -22.20 -17.99 -20.49
CA ASN A 361 -23.07 -19.10 -20.91
C ASN A 361 -22.78 -20.39 -20.14
N LEU A 362 -21.55 -20.57 -19.68
CA LEU A 362 -21.11 -21.74 -18.93
C LEU A 362 -20.55 -21.37 -17.57
N VAL A 363 -20.89 -22.19 -16.56
CA VAL A 363 -20.21 -22.19 -15.27
C VAL A 363 -19.58 -23.55 -15.02
N ALA A 364 -18.36 -23.54 -14.50
CA ALA A 364 -17.65 -24.72 -14.03
C ALA A 364 -17.77 -24.80 -12.51
N SER A 365 -17.98 -26.00 -12.00
CA SER A 365 -17.94 -26.29 -10.57
C SER A 365 -17.01 -27.47 -10.31
N CYS A 366 -16.28 -27.41 -9.20
CA CYS A 366 -15.43 -28.51 -8.76
C CYS A 366 -15.76 -28.95 -7.33
N SER A 367 -15.56 -30.23 -7.03
CA SER A 367 -16.01 -30.81 -5.77
C SER A 367 -15.05 -31.85 -5.20
N GLU A 368 -15.19 -32.08 -3.89
CA GLU A 368 -14.65 -33.24 -3.18
C GLU A 368 -15.15 -34.58 -3.74
N ASP A 369 -16.23 -34.59 -4.54
CA ASP A 369 -16.67 -35.77 -5.30
C ASP A 369 -15.72 -36.14 -6.48
N GLN A 370 -14.54 -35.52 -6.55
CA GLN A 370 -13.47 -35.71 -7.53
C GLN A 370 -13.76 -35.12 -8.91
N SER A 371 -14.98 -34.65 -9.14
CA SER A 371 -15.41 -34.21 -10.46
C SER A 371 -15.27 -32.71 -10.69
N ILE A 372 -15.07 -32.36 -11.96
CA ILE A 372 -15.40 -31.05 -12.50
C ILE A 372 -16.65 -31.21 -13.36
N ARG A 373 -17.58 -30.27 -13.25
CA ARG A 373 -18.82 -30.22 -14.00
C ARG A 373 -18.95 -28.90 -14.73
N LEU A 374 -19.44 -28.95 -15.98
CA LEU A 374 -19.80 -27.77 -16.77
C LEU A 374 -21.31 -27.71 -16.92
N TRP A 375 -21.87 -26.53 -16.68
CA TRP A 375 -23.30 -26.29 -16.72
C TRP A 375 -23.62 -25.17 -17.71
N GLU A 376 -24.61 -25.42 -18.56
CA GLU A 376 -25.19 -24.42 -19.46
C GLU A 376 -26.32 -23.66 -18.76
N MET A 377 -26.30 -22.34 -18.81
CA MET A 377 -27.27 -21.50 -18.08
C MET A 377 -28.63 -21.33 -18.76
N GLU A 378 -28.73 -21.52 -20.07
CA GLU A 378 -30.02 -21.37 -20.76
C GLU A 378 -31.05 -22.37 -20.22
N ASN A 379 -30.62 -23.63 -19.99
CA ASN A 379 -31.50 -24.70 -19.50
C ASN A 379 -31.10 -25.25 -18.13
N GLY A 380 -30.02 -24.76 -17.53
CA GLY A 380 -29.46 -25.32 -16.29
C GLY A 380 -28.92 -26.75 -16.42
N ARG A 381 -28.52 -27.16 -17.63
CA ARG A 381 -28.13 -28.55 -17.92
C ARG A 381 -26.65 -28.79 -17.61
N ASN A 382 -26.35 -29.94 -17.01
CA ASN A 382 -24.98 -30.45 -16.99
C ASN A 382 -24.61 -30.95 -18.39
N ILE A 383 -23.64 -30.29 -19.04
CA ILE A 383 -23.21 -30.65 -20.40
C ILE A 383 -21.98 -31.56 -20.39
N LYS A 384 -21.16 -31.50 -19.34
CA LYS A 384 -19.95 -32.32 -19.17
C LYS A 384 -19.65 -32.57 -17.69
N THR A 385 -19.11 -33.76 -17.44
CA THR A 385 -18.57 -34.19 -16.14
C THR A 385 -17.34 -35.05 -16.40
N TRP A 386 -16.25 -34.85 -15.65
CA TRP A 386 -15.09 -35.74 -15.65
C TRP A 386 -14.42 -35.78 -14.26
N ASN A 387 -13.73 -36.88 -13.97
CA ASN A 387 -12.93 -37.02 -12.75
C ASN A 387 -11.60 -36.29 -12.93
N ALA A 388 -11.42 -35.16 -12.25
CA ALA A 388 -10.25 -34.31 -12.43
C ALA A 388 -9.10 -34.71 -11.50
N HIS A 389 -9.40 -35.05 -10.24
CA HIS A 389 -8.40 -35.35 -9.20
C HIS A 389 -8.87 -36.51 -8.31
N SER A 390 -7.99 -37.51 -8.08
CA SER A 390 -8.36 -38.81 -7.48
C SER A 390 -8.75 -38.79 -6.00
N ALA A 391 -8.65 -37.65 -5.32
CA ALA A 391 -8.96 -37.50 -3.90
C ALA A 391 -9.77 -36.23 -3.59
N GLY A 392 -10.39 -35.62 -4.61
CA GLY A 392 -11.17 -34.39 -4.47
C GLY A 392 -10.51 -33.21 -5.18
N THR A 393 -11.33 -32.37 -5.81
CA THR A 393 -10.89 -31.18 -6.53
C THR A 393 -11.11 -29.95 -5.65
N ALA A 394 -10.06 -29.19 -5.39
CA ALA A 394 -10.05 -28.09 -4.43
C ALA A 394 -10.34 -26.73 -5.08
N SER A 395 -9.93 -26.52 -6.34
CA SER A 395 -10.14 -25.26 -7.04
C SER A 395 -10.21 -25.47 -8.55
N VAL A 396 -10.96 -24.59 -9.23
CA VAL A 396 -11.10 -24.54 -10.69
C VAL A 396 -11.18 -23.09 -11.15
N ASP A 397 -10.51 -22.77 -12.25
CA ASP A 397 -10.52 -21.42 -12.84
C ASP A 397 -10.57 -21.48 -14.37
N PHE A 398 -11.42 -20.66 -14.99
CA PHE A 398 -11.52 -20.53 -16.43
C PHE A 398 -10.46 -19.57 -16.98
N ALA A 399 -9.75 -20.05 -18.00
CA ALA A 399 -8.98 -19.20 -18.88
C ALA A 399 -9.90 -18.44 -19.83
N ARG A 400 -9.43 -17.28 -20.30
CA ARG A 400 -10.17 -16.43 -21.26
C ARG A 400 -10.35 -17.11 -22.62
N ASP A 401 -9.49 -18.06 -22.97
CA ASP A 401 -9.62 -18.89 -24.18
C ASP A 401 -10.55 -20.11 -23.97
N GLY A 402 -11.18 -20.22 -22.80
CA GLY A 402 -12.11 -21.28 -22.43
C GLY A 402 -11.46 -22.56 -21.91
N ARG A 403 -10.12 -22.66 -21.87
CA ARG A 403 -9.46 -23.75 -21.13
C ARG A 403 -9.72 -23.62 -19.63
N LEU A 404 -9.50 -24.71 -18.90
CA LEU A 404 -9.69 -24.75 -17.45
C LEU A 404 -8.39 -25.15 -16.77
N VAL A 405 -8.10 -24.53 -15.64
CA VAL A 405 -7.07 -25.01 -14.70
C VAL A 405 -7.77 -25.52 -13.44
N SER A 406 -7.26 -26.61 -12.87
CA SER A 406 -7.74 -27.12 -11.58
C SER A 406 -6.61 -27.65 -10.73
N CYS A 407 -6.82 -27.67 -9.42
CA CYS A 407 -5.94 -28.36 -8.49
C CYS A 407 -6.75 -29.16 -7.47
N GLY A 408 -6.12 -30.15 -6.84
CA GLY A 408 -6.82 -31.02 -5.91
C GLY A 408 -5.93 -31.74 -4.93
N ARG A 409 -6.56 -32.66 -4.19
CA ARG A 409 -5.91 -33.43 -3.12
C ARG A 409 -4.90 -34.47 -3.61
N ASP A 410 -4.83 -34.70 -4.92
CA ASP A 410 -3.75 -35.45 -5.56
C ASP A 410 -2.43 -34.66 -5.65
N LYS A 411 -2.38 -33.44 -5.07
CA LYS A 411 -1.23 -32.54 -4.98
C LYS A 411 -0.77 -31.97 -6.33
N VAL A 412 -1.56 -32.16 -7.37
CA VAL A 412 -1.21 -31.77 -8.74
C VAL A 412 -2.13 -30.66 -9.20
N THR A 413 -1.58 -29.72 -9.96
CA THR A 413 -2.37 -28.77 -10.76
C THR A 413 -2.42 -29.28 -12.20
N LYS A 414 -3.58 -29.21 -12.85
CA LYS A 414 -3.82 -29.73 -14.21
C LYS A 414 -4.46 -28.66 -15.08
N LEU A 415 -4.13 -28.70 -16.37
CA LEU A 415 -4.74 -27.90 -17.41
C LEU A 415 -5.60 -28.79 -18.30
N TRP A 416 -6.80 -28.32 -18.64
CA TRP A 416 -7.81 -29.05 -19.39
C TRP A 416 -8.29 -28.25 -20.61
N ASP A 417 -8.73 -28.96 -21.64
CA ASP A 417 -9.58 -28.36 -22.66
C ASP A 417 -11.06 -28.29 -22.23
N GLN A 418 -11.89 -27.69 -23.07
CA GLN A 418 -13.33 -27.51 -22.83
C GLN A 418 -14.11 -28.83 -22.79
N ASN A 419 -13.52 -29.93 -23.25
CA ASN A 419 -14.14 -31.25 -23.30
C ASN A 419 -13.72 -32.15 -22.12
N GLY A 420 -12.91 -31.64 -21.19
CA GLY A 420 -12.41 -32.39 -20.04
C GLY A 420 -11.19 -33.26 -20.36
N LYS A 421 -10.52 -33.06 -21.51
CA LYS A 421 -9.25 -33.74 -21.80
C LYS A 421 -8.12 -33.04 -21.07
N GLN A 422 -7.33 -33.81 -20.34
CA GLN A 422 -6.11 -33.31 -19.70
C GLN A 422 -5.09 -32.93 -20.78
N LEU A 423 -4.65 -31.67 -20.78
CA LEU A 423 -3.60 -31.15 -21.65
C LEU A 423 -2.23 -31.28 -21.00
N ILE A 424 -2.11 -30.83 -19.74
CA ILE A 424 -0.87 -30.83 -18.96
C ILE A 424 -1.19 -31.20 -17.52
N ALA A 425 -0.33 -32.02 -16.91
CA ALA A 425 -0.23 -32.18 -15.47
C ALA A 425 1.08 -31.54 -15.01
N PHE A 426 1.00 -30.55 -14.13
CA PHE A 426 2.17 -29.83 -13.62
C PHE A 426 2.87 -30.63 -12.51
N SER A 427 4.07 -30.18 -12.11
CA SER A 427 4.85 -30.84 -11.06
C SER A 427 4.12 -30.81 -9.71
N ALA A 428 3.97 -31.98 -9.07
CA ALA A 428 3.24 -32.14 -7.82
C ALA A 428 3.87 -31.35 -6.65
N PHE A 429 3.04 -30.79 -5.79
CA PHE A 429 3.44 -30.19 -4.53
C PHE A 429 3.87 -31.25 -3.50
N SER A 430 4.50 -30.79 -2.41
CA SER A 430 4.81 -31.66 -1.28
C SER A 430 3.54 -32.08 -0.52
N ASP A 431 2.53 -31.22 -0.50
CA ASP A 431 1.24 -31.44 0.16
C ASP A 431 0.04 -31.02 -0.72
N LEU A 432 -1.17 -30.98 -0.14
CA LEU A 432 -2.43 -30.68 -0.83
C LEU A 432 -2.36 -29.35 -1.59
N ALA A 433 -2.72 -29.36 -2.88
CA ALA A 433 -2.89 -28.14 -3.66
C ALA A 433 -4.28 -27.56 -3.39
N LEU A 434 -4.33 -26.31 -2.92
CA LEU A 434 -5.56 -25.72 -2.35
C LEU A 434 -6.24 -24.75 -3.30
N ARG A 435 -5.47 -23.89 -3.96
CA ARG A 435 -6.01 -22.86 -4.86
C ARG A 435 -5.18 -22.73 -6.11
N THR A 436 -5.84 -22.51 -7.25
CA THR A 436 -5.18 -22.22 -8.52
C THR A 436 -5.84 -21.05 -9.25
N ALA A 437 -5.07 -20.37 -10.09
CA ALA A 437 -5.54 -19.33 -10.99
C ALA A 437 -4.68 -19.28 -12.26
N ILE A 438 -5.26 -18.82 -13.37
CA ILE A 438 -4.52 -18.64 -14.63
C ILE A 438 -4.40 -17.16 -15.03
N CYS A 439 -3.16 -16.68 -15.09
CA CYS A 439 -2.89 -15.33 -15.60
C CYS A 439 -2.93 -15.33 -17.13
N ASN A 440 -4.00 -14.78 -17.68
CA ASN A 440 -4.23 -14.75 -19.12
C ASN A 440 -3.26 -13.85 -19.89
N GLU A 441 -2.66 -12.83 -19.26
CA GLU A 441 -1.71 -11.93 -19.94
C GLU A 441 -0.30 -12.54 -20.07
N THR A 442 0.11 -13.40 -19.12
CA THR A 442 1.43 -14.08 -19.17
C THR A 442 1.33 -15.55 -19.57
N ASN A 443 0.11 -16.08 -19.72
CA ASN A 443 -0.16 -17.50 -19.95
C ASN A 443 0.55 -18.39 -18.91
N ARG A 444 0.42 -18.01 -17.63
CA ARG A 444 1.02 -18.69 -16.49
C ARG A 444 -0.05 -19.20 -15.54
N VAL A 445 0.11 -20.43 -15.09
CA VAL A 445 -0.69 -21.02 -14.02
C VAL A 445 0.00 -20.77 -12.70
N ILE A 446 -0.76 -20.34 -11.71
CA ILE A 446 -0.29 -20.11 -10.34
C ILE A 446 -1.10 -21.03 -9.44
N ALA A 447 -0.44 -21.75 -8.55
CA ALA A 447 -1.13 -22.52 -7.52
C ALA A 447 -0.39 -22.45 -6.19
N GLY A 448 -1.14 -22.57 -5.11
CA GLY A 448 -0.64 -22.62 -3.74
C GLY A 448 -1.02 -23.92 -3.04
N ASP A 449 -0.16 -24.38 -2.13
CA ASP A 449 -0.37 -25.59 -1.34
C ASP A 449 -0.64 -25.32 0.14
N TRP A 450 -0.85 -26.40 0.90
CA TRP A 450 -1.06 -26.37 2.35
C TRP A 450 0.19 -25.94 3.15
N THR A 451 1.39 -26.12 2.59
CA THR A 451 2.64 -25.73 3.26
C THR A 451 2.97 -24.24 3.10
N GLY A 452 2.25 -23.54 2.21
CA GLY A 452 2.50 -22.14 1.87
C GLY A 452 3.40 -21.95 0.66
N GLU A 453 3.75 -23.02 -0.05
CA GLU A 453 4.48 -22.98 -1.30
C GLU A 453 3.57 -22.47 -2.43
N VAL A 454 4.01 -21.45 -3.16
CA VAL A 454 3.32 -20.97 -4.37
C VAL A 454 4.21 -21.20 -5.58
N ARG A 455 3.73 -22.00 -6.52
CA ARG A 455 4.43 -22.30 -7.78
C ARG A 455 3.77 -21.59 -8.95
N VAL A 456 4.62 -21.23 -9.91
CA VAL A 456 4.20 -20.66 -11.18
C VAL A 456 4.70 -21.56 -12.29
N TRP A 457 3.83 -21.92 -13.24
CA TRP A 457 4.20 -22.70 -14.42
C TRP A 457 3.86 -21.94 -15.69
N ASN A 458 4.70 -22.08 -16.71
CA ASN A 458 4.35 -21.67 -18.06
C ASN A 458 3.38 -22.68 -18.66
N VAL A 459 2.28 -22.19 -19.24
CA VAL A 459 1.25 -23.05 -19.86
C VAL A 459 1.75 -23.74 -21.13
N ALA A 460 2.75 -23.18 -21.81
CA ALA A 460 3.25 -23.72 -23.08
C ALA A 460 4.06 -25.01 -22.92
N ASP A 461 4.85 -25.13 -21.85
CA ASP A 461 5.80 -26.25 -21.67
C ASP A 461 5.75 -26.89 -20.28
N GLY A 462 4.94 -26.36 -19.36
CA GLY A 462 4.83 -26.87 -17.99
C GLY A 462 6.05 -26.59 -17.10
N LYS A 463 7.02 -25.79 -17.54
CA LYS A 463 8.21 -25.49 -16.75
C LYS A 463 7.93 -24.41 -15.71
N VAL A 464 8.68 -24.47 -14.60
CA VAL A 464 8.60 -23.52 -13.48
C VAL A 464 9.56 -22.34 -13.74
N PRO A 465 9.09 -21.15 -14.17
CA PRO A 465 9.93 -19.96 -14.23
C PRO A 465 10.41 -19.47 -12.86
N GLY A 466 9.69 -19.80 -11.79
CA GLY A 466 10.04 -19.46 -10.41
C GLY A 466 8.91 -19.73 -9.43
N THR A 467 9.14 -19.40 -8.15
CA THR A 467 8.16 -19.52 -7.07
C THR A 467 7.82 -18.16 -6.49
N LEU A 468 6.65 -18.06 -5.88
CA LEU A 468 6.19 -16.88 -5.14
C LEU A 468 6.13 -17.23 -3.64
N SER A 469 6.11 -16.21 -2.78
CA SER A 469 6.06 -16.41 -1.33
C SER A 469 4.76 -15.85 -0.76
N ALA A 470 4.01 -16.68 -0.03
CA ALA A 470 2.86 -16.24 0.76
C ALA A 470 3.26 -15.65 2.13
N ASN A 471 4.56 -15.67 2.47
CA ASN A 471 5.09 -15.24 3.76
C ASN A 471 6.51 -14.66 3.60
N PRO A 472 6.68 -13.54 2.87
CA PRO A 472 7.99 -12.93 2.68
C PRO A 472 8.58 -12.42 4.00
N VAL A 473 9.91 -12.44 4.12
CA VAL A 473 10.62 -11.81 5.24
C VAL A 473 10.61 -10.27 5.13
N GLY A 474 10.77 -9.59 6.26
CA GLY A 474 10.81 -8.12 6.36
C GLY A 474 11.97 -7.49 5.59
N LEU A 475 11.87 -6.19 5.28
CA LEU A 475 12.84 -5.52 4.40
C LEU A 475 14.25 -5.47 5.00
N ASP A 476 14.37 -5.30 6.32
CA ASP A 476 15.67 -5.25 6.99
C ASP A 476 16.40 -6.61 6.95
N GLU A 477 15.66 -7.70 7.16
CA GLU A 477 16.21 -9.05 7.02
C GLU A 477 16.52 -9.39 5.56
N LYS A 478 15.68 -8.96 4.60
CA LYS A 478 16.01 -9.05 3.16
C LYS A 478 17.30 -8.29 2.83
N GLN A 479 17.49 -7.10 3.38
CA GLN A 479 18.71 -6.31 3.18
C GLN A 479 19.93 -7.03 3.72
N LYS A 480 19.82 -7.63 4.90
CA LYS A 480 20.89 -8.44 5.52
C LYS A 480 21.24 -9.66 4.66
N GLN A 481 20.24 -10.41 4.21
CA GLN A 481 20.43 -11.58 3.34
C GLN A 481 21.03 -11.19 1.97
N ALA A 482 20.56 -10.09 1.38
CA ALA A 482 21.12 -9.55 0.14
C ALA A 482 22.57 -9.07 0.33
N GLY A 483 22.88 -8.45 1.46
CA GLY A 483 24.24 -8.04 1.84
C GLY A 483 25.19 -9.23 2.02
N ALA A 484 24.74 -10.29 2.68
CA ALA A 484 25.52 -11.53 2.82
C ALA A 484 25.79 -12.18 1.45
N THR A 485 24.75 -12.28 0.61
CA THR A 485 24.88 -12.79 -0.77
C THR A 485 25.85 -11.93 -1.58
N LEU A 486 25.77 -10.60 -1.46
CA LEU A 486 26.68 -9.69 -2.14
C LEU A 486 28.14 -9.92 -1.73
N ALA A 487 28.39 -10.08 -0.43
CA ALA A 487 29.73 -10.37 0.09
C ALA A 487 30.27 -11.71 -0.43
N GLU A 488 29.45 -12.76 -0.44
CA GLU A 488 29.81 -14.06 -1.01
C GLU A 488 30.14 -13.96 -2.50
N ARG A 489 29.30 -13.26 -3.28
CA ARG A 489 29.51 -13.06 -4.72
C ARG A 489 30.74 -12.21 -5.01
N GLN A 490 31.03 -11.22 -4.18
CA GLN A 490 32.23 -10.39 -4.27
C GLN A 490 33.48 -11.25 -4.06
N ALA A 491 33.50 -12.09 -3.03
CA ALA A 491 34.60 -13.01 -2.76
C ALA A 491 34.81 -14.01 -3.90
N ALA A 492 33.73 -14.59 -4.43
CA ALA A 492 33.77 -15.50 -5.58
C ALA A 492 34.31 -14.81 -6.85
N GLN A 493 33.87 -13.57 -7.12
CA GLN A 493 34.32 -12.80 -8.28
C GLN A 493 35.82 -12.51 -8.22
N VAL A 494 36.35 -12.11 -7.05
CA VAL A 494 37.80 -11.87 -6.87
C VAL A 494 38.60 -13.14 -7.17
N LYS A 495 38.17 -14.29 -6.62
CA LYS A 495 38.83 -15.58 -6.85
C LYS A 495 38.81 -15.98 -8.33
N LEU A 496 37.66 -15.86 -8.99
CA LEU A 496 37.50 -16.24 -10.39
C LEU A 496 38.25 -15.30 -11.34
N ALA A 497 38.29 -13.99 -11.05
CA ALA A 497 39.07 -13.02 -11.82
C ALA A 497 40.58 -13.27 -11.73
N ALA A 498 41.07 -13.63 -10.53
CA ALA A 498 42.46 -14.04 -10.35
C ALA A 498 42.78 -15.33 -11.13
N ALA A 499 41.90 -16.34 -11.07
CA ALA A 499 42.05 -17.59 -11.81
C ALA A 499 42.03 -17.38 -13.33
N ALA A 500 41.17 -16.50 -13.83
CA ALA A 500 41.12 -16.12 -15.26
C ALA A 500 42.43 -15.46 -15.70
N THR A 501 42.96 -14.53 -14.89
CA THR A 501 44.24 -13.86 -15.15
C THR A 501 45.40 -14.87 -15.18
N ALA A 502 45.47 -15.76 -14.18
CA ALA A 502 46.51 -16.80 -14.12
C ALA A 502 46.43 -17.76 -15.32
N SER A 503 45.23 -18.19 -15.71
CA SER A 503 45.02 -19.08 -16.85
C SER A 503 45.39 -18.40 -18.17
N GLN A 504 45.11 -17.11 -18.31
CA GLN A 504 45.51 -16.32 -19.47
C GLN A 504 47.04 -16.17 -19.58
N VAL A 505 47.72 -15.94 -18.46
CA VAL A 505 49.19 -15.90 -18.39
C VAL A 505 49.78 -17.27 -18.77
N ALA A 506 49.22 -18.36 -18.24
CA ALA A 506 49.66 -19.72 -18.58
C ALA A 506 49.48 -20.03 -20.07
N ALA A 507 48.34 -19.71 -20.67
CA ALA A 507 48.10 -19.89 -22.10
C ALA A 507 49.06 -19.06 -22.95
N SER A 508 49.35 -17.81 -22.55
CA SER A 508 50.31 -16.94 -23.23
C SER A 508 51.73 -17.49 -23.14
N LYS A 509 52.10 -18.02 -21.98
CA LYS A 509 53.41 -18.66 -21.76
C LYS A 509 53.58 -19.91 -22.64
N VAL A 510 52.58 -20.79 -22.72
CA VAL A 510 52.66 -22.00 -23.58
C VAL A 510 52.84 -21.61 -25.06
N LYS A 511 52.14 -20.57 -25.53
CA LYS A 511 52.30 -20.03 -26.89
C LYS A 511 53.70 -19.45 -27.13
N ALA A 512 54.23 -18.70 -26.17
CA ALA A 512 55.58 -18.16 -26.24
C ALA A 512 56.65 -19.28 -26.23
N ASP A 513 56.48 -20.28 -25.36
CA ASP A 513 57.36 -21.45 -25.27
C ASP A 513 57.34 -22.26 -26.59
N LEU A 514 56.18 -22.40 -27.25
CA LEU A 514 56.06 -23.05 -28.55
C LEU A 514 56.78 -22.27 -29.66
N ALA A 515 56.61 -20.94 -29.69
CA ALA A 515 57.30 -20.08 -30.65
C ALA A 515 58.83 -20.16 -30.48
N ALA A 516 59.32 -20.15 -29.25
CA ALA A 516 60.72 -20.30 -28.93
C ALA A 516 61.28 -21.68 -29.33
N ALA A 517 60.54 -22.77 -29.02
CA ALA A 517 60.94 -24.13 -29.40
C ALA A 517 60.97 -24.30 -30.93
N THR A 518 59.98 -23.77 -31.64
CA THR A 518 59.93 -23.79 -33.11
C THR A 518 61.12 -23.05 -33.72
N LYS A 519 61.48 -21.87 -33.17
CA LYS A 519 62.67 -21.12 -33.58
C LYS A 519 63.96 -21.91 -33.35
N SER A 520 64.07 -22.65 -32.24
CA SER A 520 65.21 -23.52 -31.95
C SER A 520 65.36 -24.62 -33.01
N VAL A 521 64.26 -25.32 -33.34
CA VAL A 521 64.25 -26.37 -34.38
C VAL A 521 64.70 -25.81 -35.74
N VAL A 522 64.21 -24.64 -36.13
CA VAL A 522 64.63 -23.97 -37.38
C VAL A 522 66.12 -23.64 -37.35
N THR A 523 66.62 -23.13 -36.23
CA THR A 523 68.04 -22.79 -36.04
C THR A 523 68.92 -24.04 -36.13
N SER A 524 68.55 -25.12 -35.43
CA SER A 524 69.25 -26.41 -35.47
C SER A 524 69.29 -27.00 -36.89
N LYS A 525 68.17 -26.94 -37.64
CA LYS A 525 68.13 -27.38 -39.05
C LYS A 525 69.04 -26.55 -39.95
N GLN A 526 69.08 -25.22 -39.76
CA GLN A 526 69.99 -24.33 -40.49
C GLN A 526 71.46 -24.61 -40.15
N GLN A 527 71.79 -24.84 -38.88
CA GLN A 527 73.15 -25.20 -38.45
C GLN A 527 73.61 -26.52 -39.08
N ILE A 528 72.75 -27.54 -39.13
CA ILE A 528 73.05 -28.82 -39.80
C ILE A 528 73.30 -28.61 -41.30
N ALA A 529 72.45 -27.84 -41.99
CA ALA A 529 72.60 -27.57 -43.41
C ALA A 529 73.91 -26.80 -43.72
N THR A 530 74.20 -25.76 -42.95
CA THR A 530 75.42 -24.96 -43.09
C THR A 530 76.67 -25.79 -42.77
N ALA A 531 76.66 -26.59 -41.70
CA ALA A 531 77.74 -27.48 -41.33
C ALA A 531 78.02 -28.53 -42.41
N LYS A 532 76.97 -29.11 -43.00
CA LYS A 532 77.09 -30.07 -44.11
C LYS A 532 77.70 -29.41 -45.35
N ALA A 533 77.17 -28.26 -45.77
CA ALA A 533 77.69 -27.52 -46.92
C ALA A 533 79.17 -27.14 -46.73
N THR A 534 79.54 -26.70 -45.53
CA THR A 534 80.92 -26.36 -45.16
C THR A 534 81.82 -27.59 -45.17
N SER A 535 81.36 -28.72 -44.63
CA SER A 535 82.12 -29.97 -44.60
C SER A 535 82.34 -30.51 -46.01
N ASP A 536 81.31 -30.50 -46.87
CA ASP A 536 81.40 -30.96 -48.26
C ASP A 536 82.34 -30.09 -49.09
N ALA A 537 82.26 -28.76 -48.94
CA ALA A 537 83.18 -27.81 -49.58
C ALA A 537 84.63 -28.02 -49.08
N THR A 538 84.83 -28.15 -47.77
CA THR A 538 86.16 -28.33 -47.16
C THR A 538 86.77 -29.67 -47.57
N ARG A 539 85.98 -30.74 -47.71
CA ARG A 539 86.46 -32.04 -48.24
C ARG A 539 86.98 -31.93 -49.67
N LYS A 540 86.32 -31.15 -50.54
CA LYS A 540 86.81 -30.88 -51.90
C LYS A 540 88.14 -30.12 -51.88
N VAL A 541 88.27 -29.13 -51.00
CA VAL A 541 89.52 -28.37 -50.81
C VAL A 541 90.64 -29.28 -50.29
N ILE A 542 90.37 -30.14 -49.30
CA ILE A 542 91.31 -31.12 -48.78
C ILE A 542 91.77 -32.08 -49.89
N ALA A 543 90.86 -32.63 -50.70
CA ALA A 543 91.19 -33.52 -51.81
C ALA A 543 92.09 -32.82 -52.86
N ALA A 544 91.77 -31.56 -53.20
CA ALA A 544 92.59 -30.74 -54.09
C ALA A 544 93.99 -30.45 -53.51
N LEU A 545 94.07 -30.08 -52.23
CA LEU A 545 95.34 -29.86 -51.53
C LEU A 545 96.17 -31.14 -51.43
N GLN A 546 95.54 -32.30 -51.22
CA GLN A 546 96.24 -33.60 -51.21
C GLN A 546 96.80 -33.95 -52.59
N ALA A 547 96.03 -33.72 -53.67
CA ALA A 547 96.51 -33.91 -55.04
C ALA A 547 97.65 -32.93 -55.39
N GLN A 548 97.54 -31.67 -54.95
CA GLN A 548 98.57 -30.64 -55.11
C GLN A 548 99.85 -30.99 -54.34
N ILE A 549 99.73 -31.43 -53.08
CA ILE A 549 100.85 -31.91 -52.26
C ILE A 549 101.51 -33.10 -52.96
N ALA A 550 100.75 -34.09 -53.45
CA ALA A 550 101.31 -35.24 -54.17
C ALA A 550 102.08 -34.82 -55.44
N ALA A 551 101.57 -33.85 -56.21
CA ALA A 551 102.25 -33.30 -57.39
C ALA A 551 103.51 -32.49 -57.03
N GLN A 552 103.42 -31.64 -56.00
CA GLN A 552 104.54 -30.86 -55.48
C GLN A 552 105.62 -31.76 -54.86
N THR A 553 105.26 -32.84 -54.17
CA THR A 553 106.20 -33.86 -53.66
C THR A 553 106.92 -34.57 -54.80
N LYS A 554 106.23 -34.98 -55.87
CA LYS A 554 106.90 -35.55 -57.07
C LYS A 554 107.87 -34.57 -57.71
N THR A 555 107.47 -33.29 -57.82
CA THR A 555 108.32 -32.22 -58.38
C THR A 555 109.53 -31.93 -57.49
N GLN A 556 109.33 -31.85 -56.17
CA GLN A 556 110.39 -31.69 -55.17
C GLN A 556 111.36 -32.88 -55.17
N GLN A 557 110.87 -34.13 -55.26
CA GLN A 557 111.71 -35.33 -55.34
C GLN A 557 112.58 -35.32 -56.61
N ALA A 558 112.00 -34.97 -57.77
CA ALA A 558 112.75 -34.82 -59.01
C ALA A 558 113.82 -33.71 -58.90
N LEU A 559 113.48 -32.56 -58.32
CA LEU A 559 114.42 -31.44 -58.10
C LEU A 559 115.47 -31.73 -57.02
N LYS A 560 115.16 -32.53 -55.99
CA LYS A 560 116.11 -33.00 -54.96
C LYS A 560 117.15 -33.97 -55.51
N ILE A 561 116.84 -34.69 -56.59
CA ILE A 561 117.80 -35.53 -57.31
C ILE A 561 118.59 -34.67 -58.31
N ALA A 562 117.89 -33.83 -59.10
CA ALA A 562 118.51 -33.07 -60.19
C ALA A 562 119.39 -31.89 -59.70
N ALA A 563 118.98 -31.13 -58.69
CA ALA A 563 119.71 -29.94 -58.23
C ALA A 563 121.09 -30.25 -57.63
N PRO A 564 121.29 -31.23 -56.74
CA PRO A 564 122.63 -31.57 -56.24
C PRO A 564 123.52 -32.18 -57.33
N LEU A 565 122.97 -32.96 -58.26
CA LEU A 565 123.71 -33.48 -59.42
C LEU A 565 124.11 -32.37 -60.41
N LEU A 566 123.27 -31.34 -60.58
CA LEU A 566 123.59 -30.14 -61.35
C LEU A 566 124.62 -29.24 -60.65
N ILE A 567 124.55 -29.10 -59.33
CA ILE A 567 125.56 -28.41 -58.53
C ILE A 567 126.91 -29.15 -58.61
N GLU A 568 126.90 -30.48 -58.55
CA GLU A 568 128.11 -31.30 -58.66
C GLU A 568 128.69 -31.30 -60.09
N SER A 569 127.84 -31.31 -61.12
CA SER A 569 128.29 -31.17 -62.52
C SER A 569 128.72 -29.75 -62.88
N VAL A 570 128.12 -28.69 -62.30
CA VAL A 570 128.64 -27.31 -62.38
C VAL A 570 130.00 -27.21 -61.69
N LYS A 571 130.19 -27.87 -60.54
CA LYS A 571 131.50 -27.91 -59.85
C LYS A 571 132.56 -28.60 -60.71
N LYS A 572 132.24 -29.77 -61.28
CA LYS A 572 133.14 -30.52 -62.19
C LYS A 572 133.36 -29.79 -63.52
N ALA A 573 132.35 -29.12 -64.09
CA ALA A 573 132.47 -28.31 -65.30
C ALA A 573 133.25 -27.00 -65.06
N ALA A 574 133.11 -26.38 -63.88
CA ALA A 574 133.93 -25.24 -63.46
C ALA A 574 135.39 -25.65 -63.21
N GLU A 575 135.64 -26.83 -62.63
CA GLU A 575 136.98 -27.43 -62.50
C GLU A 575 137.58 -27.82 -63.86
N ALA A 576 136.77 -28.25 -64.83
CA ALA A 576 137.22 -28.51 -66.21
C ALA A 576 137.51 -27.22 -66.98
N ALA A 577 136.66 -26.19 -66.87
CA ALA A 577 136.87 -24.87 -67.47
C ALA A 577 138.09 -24.14 -66.88
N ALA A 578 138.43 -24.37 -65.61
CA ALA A 578 139.64 -23.85 -64.98
C ALA A 578 140.95 -24.50 -65.49
N LYS A 579 140.87 -25.69 -66.10
CA LYS A 579 142.04 -26.43 -66.65
C LYS A 579 142.34 -26.11 -68.11
N LEU A 580 141.41 -25.50 -68.86
CA LEU A 580 141.55 -25.15 -70.29
C LEU A 580 140.97 -23.75 -70.57
N PRO A 581 141.67 -22.66 -70.21
CA PRO A 581 141.14 -21.29 -70.28
C PRO A 581 140.95 -20.71 -71.70
N GLN A 582 141.28 -21.45 -72.76
CA GLN A 582 141.24 -20.98 -74.16
C GLN A 582 140.01 -21.48 -74.96
N ASP A 583 139.14 -22.31 -74.37
CA ASP A 583 137.92 -22.83 -75.04
C ASP A 583 136.65 -22.02 -74.67
N LYS A 584 136.23 -21.13 -75.58
CA LYS A 584 135.04 -20.28 -75.42
C LYS A 584 133.71 -21.06 -75.47
N ALA A 585 133.66 -22.26 -76.07
CA ALA A 585 132.44 -23.07 -76.12
C ALA A 585 132.20 -23.78 -74.78
N LEU A 586 133.27 -24.22 -74.11
CA LEU A 586 133.21 -24.85 -72.79
C LEU A 586 132.81 -23.84 -71.69
N ALA A 587 133.27 -22.59 -71.78
CA ALA A 587 132.87 -21.51 -70.86
C ALA A 587 131.38 -21.12 -71.01
N ALA A 588 130.85 -21.09 -72.24
CA ALA A 588 129.43 -20.84 -72.50
C ALA A 588 128.54 -22.01 -72.01
N ALA A 589 128.98 -23.26 -72.19
CA ALA A 589 128.31 -24.44 -71.66
C ALA A 589 128.30 -24.46 -70.12
N ALA A 590 129.41 -24.09 -69.47
CA ALA A 590 129.51 -23.96 -68.01
C ALA A 590 128.64 -22.83 -67.45
N ALA A 591 128.55 -21.69 -68.14
CA ALA A 591 127.64 -20.59 -67.78
C ALA A 591 126.16 -20.99 -67.94
N GLY A 592 125.80 -21.68 -69.03
CA GLY A 592 124.44 -22.22 -69.23
C GLY A 592 124.05 -23.28 -68.19
N LEU A 593 125.00 -24.14 -67.79
CA LEU A 593 124.85 -25.08 -66.67
C LEU A 593 124.68 -24.38 -65.33
N LYS A 594 125.39 -23.27 -65.08
CA LYS A 594 125.22 -22.45 -63.87
C LYS A 594 123.86 -21.76 -63.83
N THR A 595 123.39 -21.17 -64.92
CA THR A 595 122.04 -20.59 -65.02
C THR A 595 120.96 -21.65 -64.80
N GLN A 596 121.12 -22.85 -65.37
CA GLN A 596 120.23 -23.99 -65.10
C GLN A 596 120.31 -24.45 -63.63
N SER A 597 121.48 -24.52 -63.01
CA SER A 597 121.67 -24.88 -61.60
C SER A 597 121.02 -23.86 -60.64
N ASP A 598 121.22 -22.57 -60.88
CA ASP A 598 120.62 -21.49 -60.09
C ASP A 598 119.10 -21.47 -60.26
N ALA A 599 118.61 -21.68 -61.49
CA ALA A 599 117.18 -21.81 -61.77
C ALA A 599 116.57 -23.06 -61.09
N LYS A 600 117.26 -24.20 -61.08
CA LYS A 600 116.78 -25.43 -60.42
C LYS A 600 116.89 -25.36 -58.89
N SER A 601 117.89 -24.65 -58.36
CA SER A 601 118.02 -24.37 -56.92
C SER A 601 116.96 -23.38 -56.42
N ALA A 602 116.67 -22.33 -57.20
CA ALA A 602 115.55 -21.44 -56.96
C ALA A 602 114.20 -22.16 -57.07
N ALA A 603 114.05 -23.06 -58.06
CA ALA A 603 112.86 -23.90 -58.20
C ALA A 603 112.70 -24.91 -57.04
N LEU A 604 113.79 -25.46 -56.51
CA LEU A 604 113.75 -26.33 -55.32
C LEU A 604 113.32 -25.56 -54.07
N LYS A 605 113.88 -24.37 -53.82
CA LYS A 605 113.48 -23.51 -52.70
C LYS A 605 112.02 -23.06 -52.80
N ALA A 606 111.56 -22.74 -54.01
CA ALA A 606 110.16 -22.42 -54.30
C ALA A 606 109.24 -23.65 -54.10
N ALA A 607 109.68 -24.85 -54.48
CA ALA A 607 108.96 -26.09 -54.24
C ALA A 607 108.88 -26.46 -52.76
N ASP A 608 109.95 -26.28 -51.98
CA ASP A 608 109.96 -26.52 -50.52
C ASP A 608 109.01 -25.57 -49.79
N THR A 609 109.02 -24.29 -50.17
CA THR A 609 108.11 -23.28 -49.59
C THR A 609 106.66 -23.56 -50.01
N GLY A 610 106.42 -23.88 -51.29
CA GLY A 610 105.08 -24.23 -51.79
C GLY A 610 104.50 -25.49 -51.15
N LEU A 611 105.34 -26.50 -50.88
CA LEU A 611 104.95 -27.72 -50.16
C LEU A 611 104.61 -27.42 -48.70
N ALA A 612 105.46 -26.66 -47.99
CA ALA A 612 105.21 -26.26 -46.60
C ALA A 612 103.92 -25.44 -46.46
N THR A 613 103.65 -24.50 -47.37
CA THR A 613 102.40 -23.73 -47.41
C THR A 613 101.18 -24.63 -47.66
N SER A 614 101.27 -25.58 -48.60
CA SER A 614 100.16 -26.50 -48.89
C SER A 614 99.89 -27.46 -47.74
N GLN A 615 100.92 -27.94 -47.04
CA GLN A 615 100.78 -28.75 -45.83
C GLN A 615 100.17 -27.98 -44.65
N ALA A 616 100.55 -26.71 -44.45
CA ALA A 616 99.93 -25.85 -43.43
C ALA A 616 98.44 -25.57 -43.76
N ASN A 617 98.12 -25.31 -45.03
CA ASN A 617 96.74 -25.13 -45.49
C ASN A 617 95.90 -26.42 -45.37
N LEU A 618 96.51 -27.59 -45.57
CA LEU A 618 95.85 -28.89 -45.35
C LEU A 618 95.49 -29.06 -43.87
N LYS A 619 96.42 -28.81 -42.95
CA LYS A 619 96.17 -28.88 -41.50
C LYS A 619 95.04 -27.93 -41.08
N LYS A 620 95.09 -26.67 -41.54
CA LYS A 620 94.03 -25.68 -41.28
C LYS A 620 92.67 -26.12 -41.82
N SER A 621 92.63 -26.71 -43.02
CA SER A 621 91.40 -27.23 -43.62
C SER A 621 90.87 -28.46 -42.88
N GLN A 622 91.74 -29.32 -42.35
CA GLN A 622 91.36 -30.46 -41.51
C GLN A 622 90.77 -30.02 -40.16
N GLU A 623 91.32 -28.99 -39.53
CA GLU A 623 90.77 -28.38 -38.31
C GLU A 623 89.40 -27.74 -38.57
N GLN A 624 89.24 -27.05 -39.71
CA GLN A 624 87.95 -26.50 -40.14
C GLN A 624 86.90 -27.59 -40.39
N LEU A 625 87.28 -28.72 -41.00
CA LEU A 625 86.40 -29.87 -41.20
C LEU A 625 85.97 -30.47 -39.85
N ALA A 626 86.91 -30.66 -38.92
CA ALA A 626 86.60 -31.18 -37.58
C ALA A 626 85.65 -30.26 -36.80
N ALA A 627 85.83 -28.94 -36.91
CA ALA A 627 84.94 -27.95 -36.29
C ALA A 627 83.53 -27.95 -36.92
N ALA A 628 83.43 -28.04 -38.25
CA ALA A 628 82.15 -28.12 -38.96
C ALA A 628 81.41 -29.44 -38.66
N ASP A 629 82.11 -30.57 -38.68
CA ASP A 629 81.55 -31.89 -38.33
C ASP A 629 81.07 -31.92 -36.86
N LYS A 630 81.81 -31.31 -35.94
CA LYS A 630 81.39 -31.19 -34.53
C LYS A 630 80.13 -30.34 -34.38
N LEU A 631 80.07 -29.17 -35.01
CA LEU A 631 78.89 -28.29 -34.99
C LEU A 631 77.64 -28.98 -35.56
N GLY A 632 77.81 -29.74 -36.66
CA GLY A 632 76.73 -30.55 -37.24
C GLY A 632 76.25 -31.67 -36.32
N LYS A 633 77.16 -32.40 -35.67
CA LYS A 633 76.83 -33.47 -34.71
C LYS A 633 76.12 -32.94 -33.47
N ASP A 634 76.61 -31.84 -32.90
CA ASP A 634 76.00 -31.23 -31.70
C ASP A 634 74.59 -30.72 -32.00
N ALA A 635 74.36 -30.10 -33.16
CA ALA A 635 73.04 -29.67 -33.60
C ALA A 635 72.10 -30.86 -33.91
N ALA A 636 72.61 -31.92 -34.57
CA ALA A 636 71.85 -33.13 -34.86
C ALA A 636 71.44 -33.91 -33.60
N ALA A 637 72.27 -33.89 -32.54
CA ALA A 637 71.95 -34.53 -31.26
C ALA A 637 70.83 -33.80 -30.48
N ARG A 638 70.70 -32.48 -30.64
CA ARG A 638 69.66 -31.65 -29.98
C ARG A 638 68.31 -31.72 -30.70
N LEU A 639 68.31 -31.86 -32.02
CA LEU A 639 67.10 -31.78 -32.84
C LEU A 639 65.95 -32.71 -32.39
N PRO A 640 66.16 -34.00 -32.05
CA PRO A 640 65.05 -34.88 -31.66
C PRO A 640 64.36 -34.47 -30.36
N SER A 641 65.09 -33.90 -29.40
CA SER A 641 64.49 -33.45 -28.14
C SER A 641 63.73 -32.14 -28.31
N GLU A 642 64.21 -31.24 -29.18
CA GLU A 642 63.51 -30.02 -29.57
C GLU A 642 62.22 -30.30 -30.36
N GLU A 643 62.25 -31.24 -31.32
CA GLU A 643 61.06 -31.65 -32.08
C GLU A 643 60.01 -32.30 -31.17
N LYS A 644 60.42 -33.18 -30.25
CA LYS A 644 59.51 -33.72 -29.21
C LYS A 644 58.90 -32.61 -28.35
N ARG A 645 59.68 -31.59 -27.97
CA ARG A 645 59.20 -30.45 -27.20
C ARG A 645 58.18 -29.61 -27.99
N VAL A 646 58.38 -29.42 -29.30
CA VAL A 646 57.39 -28.73 -30.17
C VAL A 646 56.09 -29.53 -30.24
N VAL A 647 56.14 -30.85 -30.41
CA VAL A 647 54.94 -31.70 -30.43
C VAL A 647 54.17 -31.61 -29.11
N ALA A 648 54.88 -31.71 -27.98
CA ALA A 648 54.27 -31.60 -26.65
C ALA A 648 53.62 -30.23 -26.41
N LEU A 649 54.32 -29.13 -26.75
CA LEU A 649 53.78 -27.78 -26.59
C LEU A 649 52.62 -27.51 -27.54
N THR A 650 52.66 -28.03 -28.78
CA THR A 650 51.55 -27.93 -29.74
C THR A 650 50.29 -28.59 -29.19
N ALA A 651 50.41 -29.79 -28.62
CA ALA A 651 49.29 -30.47 -27.96
C ALA A 651 48.76 -29.70 -26.73
N ALA A 652 49.62 -28.95 -26.03
CA ALA A 652 49.25 -28.19 -24.83
C ALA A 652 48.57 -26.83 -25.11
N VAL A 653 48.74 -26.25 -26.31
CA VAL A 653 48.16 -24.92 -26.63
C VAL A 653 46.64 -24.90 -26.56
N LYS A 654 45.97 -25.92 -27.13
CA LYS A 654 44.50 -25.98 -27.16
C LYS A 654 43.92 -26.10 -25.75
N PRO A 655 44.31 -27.09 -24.91
CA PRO A 655 43.83 -27.17 -23.53
C PRO A 655 44.10 -25.90 -22.72
N ALA A 656 45.27 -25.27 -22.86
CA ALA A 656 45.58 -24.04 -22.15
C ALA A 656 44.69 -22.86 -22.60
N THR A 657 44.39 -22.75 -23.90
CA THR A 657 43.52 -21.70 -24.44
C THR A 657 42.04 -21.94 -24.06
N ASP A 658 41.58 -23.19 -24.10
CA ASP A 658 40.22 -23.56 -23.69
C ASP A 658 40.01 -23.28 -22.20
N ASN A 659 40.99 -23.64 -21.35
CA ASN A 659 40.95 -23.34 -19.91
C ASN A 659 40.93 -21.83 -19.63
N ALA A 660 41.76 -21.03 -20.33
CA ALA A 660 41.73 -19.57 -20.18
C ALA A 660 40.38 -18.97 -20.59
N THR A 661 39.77 -19.50 -21.66
CA THR A 661 38.46 -19.07 -22.14
C THR A 661 37.36 -19.41 -21.14
N ALA A 662 37.32 -20.64 -20.64
CA ALA A 662 36.36 -21.07 -19.63
C ALA A 662 36.49 -20.28 -18.32
N ALA A 663 37.73 -20.05 -17.85
CA ALA A 663 37.99 -19.26 -16.65
C ALA A 663 37.54 -17.80 -16.82
N LYS A 664 37.77 -17.20 -17.99
CA LYS A 664 37.26 -15.85 -18.31
C LYS A 664 35.73 -15.81 -18.31
N GLN A 665 35.07 -16.75 -18.97
CA GLN A 665 33.60 -16.84 -18.97
C GLN A 665 33.03 -16.98 -17.55
N ALA A 666 33.65 -17.79 -16.70
CA ALA A 666 33.24 -17.92 -15.30
C ALA A 666 33.43 -16.61 -14.51
N ALA A 667 34.52 -15.88 -14.74
CA ALA A 667 34.76 -14.57 -14.12
C ALA A 667 33.75 -13.51 -14.60
N ASP A 668 33.44 -13.48 -15.89
CA ASP A 668 32.45 -12.56 -16.47
C ASP A 668 31.03 -12.86 -15.94
N GLN A 669 30.65 -14.13 -15.83
CA GLN A 669 29.39 -14.55 -15.20
C GLN A 669 29.33 -14.16 -13.72
N ALA A 670 30.41 -14.34 -12.97
CA ALA A 670 30.49 -13.92 -11.58
C ALA A 670 30.36 -12.40 -11.42
N LEU A 671 30.96 -11.62 -12.33
CA LEU A 671 30.82 -10.17 -12.37
C LEU A 671 29.39 -9.72 -12.69
N ALA A 672 28.73 -10.38 -13.64
CA ALA A 672 27.33 -10.11 -13.95
C ALA A 672 26.41 -10.42 -12.76
N ALA A 673 26.61 -11.54 -12.08
CA ALA A 673 25.88 -11.90 -10.87
C ALA A 673 26.12 -10.89 -9.73
N LEU A 674 27.37 -10.45 -9.54
CA LEU A 674 27.73 -9.43 -8.56
C LEU A 674 26.99 -8.11 -8.81
N ARG A 675 26.97 -7.63 -10.06
CA ARG A 675 26.24 -6.40 -10.45
C ARG A 675 24.74 -6.54 -10.18
N SER A 676 24.16 -7.72 -10.45
CA SER A 676 22.76 -7.98 -10.15
C SER A 676 22.47 -7.95 -8.65
N SER A 677 23.36 -8.50 -7.81
CA SER A 677 23.24 -8.42 -6.35
C SER A 677 23.37 -6.99 -5.82
N GLN A 678 24.27 -6.18 -6.41
CA GLN A 678 24.41 -4.77 -6.08
C GLN A 678 23.13 -3.99 -6.40
N ALA A 679 22.58 -4.18 -7.61
CA ALA A 679 21.34 -3.53 -8.03
C ALA A 679 20.14 -3.95 -7.15
N LEU A 680 20.08 -5.22 -6.73
CA LEU A 680 19.05 -5.69 -5.80
C LEU A 680 19.16 -5.00 -4.44
N LEU A 681 20.37 -4.88 -3.88
CA LEU A 681 20.58 -4.22 -2.58
C LEU A 681 20.19 -2.74 -2.63
N GLU A 682 20.55 -2.02 -3.70
CA GLU A 682 20.13 -0.63 -3.89
C GLU A 682 18.61 -0.51 -4.03
N ARG A 683 17.95 -1.43 -4.74
CA ARG A 683 16.49 -1.47 -4.79
C ARG A 683 15.86 -1.68 -3.41
N ILE A 684 16.40 -2.60 -2.61
CA ILE A 684 15.89 -2.86 -1.24
C ILE A 684 16.05 -1.62 -0.36
N LYS A 685 17.17 -0.89 -0.46
CA LYS A 685 17.35 0.38 0.27
C LYS A 685 16.28 1.41 -0.09
N VAL A 686 15.98 1.58 -1.38
CA VAL A 686 14.90 2.50 -1.81
C VAL A 686 13.53 2.04 -1.30
N GLN A 687 13.29 0.71 -1.19
CA GLN A 687 12.06 0.18 -0.59
C GLN A 687 11.98 0.46 0.92
N ILE A 688 13.11 0.41 1.64
CA ILE A 688 13.21 0.79 3.06
C ILE A 688 12.91 2.28 3.24
N ASP A 689 13.54 3.15 2.43
CA ASP A 689 13.25 4.59 2.47
C ASP A 689 11.77 4.88 2.21
N LEU A 690 11.14 4.14 1.27
CA LEU A 690 9.72 4.26 0.99
C LEU A 690 8.85 3.85 2.19
N ARG A 691 9.17 2.72 2.84
CA ARG A 691 8.49 2.26 4.06
C ARG A 691 8.56 3.31 5.16
N ASP A 692 9.75 3.85 5.41
CA ASP A 692 9.97 4.81 6.49
C ASP A 692 9.20 6.12 6.22
N GLN A 693 9.18 6.61 4.98
CA GLN A 693 8.36 7.76 4.59
C GLN A 693 6.86 7.48 4.70
N GLN A 694 6.41 6.27 4.38
CA GLN A 694 4.99 5.87 4.55
C GLN A 694 4.58 5.82 6.03
N GLN A 695 5.46 5.36 6.92
CA GLN A 695 5.22 5.41 8.37
C GLN A 695 5.11 6.86 8.85
N VAL A 696 6.03 7.74 8.43
CA VAL A 696 5.95 9.18 8.74
C VAL A 696 4.66 9.79 8.22
N LEU A 697 4.25 9.47 6.98
CA LEU A 697 3.00 9.96 6.41
C LEU A 697 1.78 9.50 7.24
N THR A 698 1.79 8.24 7.71
CA THR A 698 0.70 7.69 8.53
C THR A 698 0.57 8.44 9.84
N THR A 699 1.68 8.70 10.53
CA THR A 699 1.69 9.51 11.76
C THR A 699 1.23 10.95 11.50
N GLN A 700 1.70 11.58 10.43
CA GLN A 700 1.30 12.94 10.07
C GLN A 700 -0.19 13.04 9.71
N LEU A 701 -0.76 12.02 9.06
CA LEU A 701 -2.20 11.97 8.75
C LEU A 701 -3.05 11.81 10.02
N ALA A 702 -2.59 11.01 10.99
CA ALA A 702 -3.25 10.89 12.29
C ALA A 702 -3.24 12.23 13.05
N GLU A 703 -2.08 12.89 13.12
CA GLU A 703 -1.94 14.22 13.72
C GLU A 703 -2.82 15.26 12.99
N LEU A 704 -2.84 15.25 11.65
CA LEU A 704 -3.69 16.15 10.87
C LEU A 704 -5.18 15.93 11.17
N THR A 705 -5.61 14.69 11.34
CA THR A 705 -7.01 14.36 11.66
C THR A 705 -7.39 14.90 13.04
N GLU A 706 -6.51 14.74 14.03
CA GLU A 706 -6.72 15.32 15.36
C GLU A 706 -6.79 16.84 15.31
N LEU A 707 -5.87 17.50 14.60
CA LEU A 707 -5.87 18.96 14.41
C LEU A 707 -7.12 19.46 13.68
N GLN A 708 -7.63 18.72 12.69
CA GLN A 708 -8.88 19.04 12.01
C GLN A 708 -10.08 19.00 12.97
N SER A 709 -10.11 18.04 13.91
CA SER A 709 -11.16 17.99 14.95
C SER A 709 -11.08 19.17 15.92
N VAL A 710 -9.88 19.61 16.26
CA VAL A 710 -9.64 20.80 17.09
C VAL A 710 -10.07 22.06 16.35
N GLU A 711 -9.73 22.20 15.06
CA GLU A 711 -10.18 23.30 14.21
C GLU A 711 -11.70 23.35 14.10
N GLN A 712 -12.35 22.20 13.90
CA GLN A 712 -13.80 22.10 13.86
C GLN A 712 -14.41 22.56 15.19
N THR A 713 -13.93 22.03 16.31
CA THR A 713 -14.41 22.40 17.66
C THR A 713 -14.24 23.90 17.93
N ALA A 714 -13.09 24.48 17.55
CA ALA A 714 -12.83 25.92 17.71
C ALA A 714 -13.75 26.78 16.84
N THR A 715 -14.05 26.32 15.62
CA THR A 715 -14.95 26.98 14.68
C THR A 715 -16.41 26.93 15.18
N GLU A 716 -16.85 25.78 15.69
CA GLU A 716 -18.18 25.62 16.31
C GLU A 716 -18.32 26.48 17.56
N ALA A 717 -17.28 26.58 18.40
CA ALA A 717 -17.27 27.45 19.57
C ALA A 717 -17.39 28.94 19.20
N LEU A 718 -16.69 29.37 18.13
CA LEU A 718 -16.82 30.72 17.59
C LEU A 718 -18.24 30.98 17.08
N GLU A 719 -18.81 30.06 16.31
CA GLU A 719 -20.17 30.21 15.78
C GLU A 719 -21.20 30.28 16.90
N LYS A 720 -21.05 29.43 17.93
CA LYS A 720 -21.88 29.48 19.14
C LYS A 720 -21.75 30.84 19.85
N ALA A 721 -20.53 31.36 20.03
CA ALA A 721 -20.32 32.66 20.66
C ALA A 721 -21.00 33.81 19.88
N ARG A 722 -20.98 33.76 18.54
CA ARG A 722 -21.66 34.73 17.67
C ARG A 722 -23.19 34.62 17.75
N ILE A 723 -23.72 33.40 17.80
CA ILE A 723 -25.16 33.15 17.99
C ILE A 723 -25.60 33.66 19.37
N ASP A 724 -24.85 33.34 20.42
CA ASP A 724 -25.15 33.76 21.79
C ASP A 724 -25.12 35.29 21.89
N MET A 725 -24.12 35.96 21.31
CA MET A 725 -24.07 37.43 21.22
C MET A 725 -25.29 38.00 20.49
N THR A 726 -25.68 37.41 19.36
CA THR A 726 -26.86 37.84 18.60
C THR A 726 -28.15 37.70 19.42
N ASN A 727 -28.30 36.59 20.14
CA ASN A 727 -29.44 36.36 21.02
C ASN A 727 -29.44 37.29 22.23
N GLY A 728 -28.27 37.56 22.82
CA GLY A 728 -28.09 38.56 23.87
C GLY A 728 -28.53 39.95 23.42
N ASN A 729 -28.09 40.38 22.24
CA ASN A 729 -28.48 41.67 21.66
C ASN A 729 -30.00 41.74 21.39
N LYS A 730 -30.62 40.65 20.90
CA LYS A 730 -32.08 40.58 20.76
C LYS A 730 -32.81 40.68 22.10
N ALA A 731 -32.29 40.02 23.14
CA ALA A 731 -32.88 40.09 24.48
C ALA A 731 -32.78 41.50 25.07
N VAL A 732 -31.65 42.19 24.89
CA VAL A 732 -31.51 43.60 25.26
C VAL A 732 -32.54 44.46 24.52
N ALA A 733 -32.69 44.29 23.20
CA ALA A 733 -33.67 45.04 22.41
C ALA A 733 -35.12 44.78 22.88
N ALA A 734 -35.46 43.55 23.26
CA ALA A 734 -36.75 43.21 23.84
C ALA A 734 -36.95 43.85 25.23
N GLY A 735 -35.91 43.83 26.07
CA GLY A 735 -35.91 44.50 27.38
C GLY A 735 -36.11 46.01 27.27
N VAL A 736 -35.49 46.66 26.28
CA VAL A 736 -35.71 48.08 25.98
C VAL A 736 -37.18 48.34 25.67
N LYS A 737 -37.80 47.53 24.79
CA LYS A 737 -39.24 47.66 24.47
C LYS A 737 -40.14 47.47 25.69
N GLN A 738 -39.84 46.52 26.57
CA GLN A 738 -40.60 46.28 27.79
C GLN A 738 -40.51 47.45 28.77
N ARG A 739 -39.29 47.98 28.97
CA ARG A 739 -39.08 49.20 29.76
C ARG A 739 -39.86 50.37 29.18
N ASP A 740 -39.79 50.59 27.87
CA ASP A 740 -40.47 51.72 27.22
C ASP A 740 -42.00 51.62 27.34
N ALA A 741 -42.56 50.41 27.26
CA ALA A 741 -43.98 50.17 27.50
C ALA A 741 -44.38 50.41 28.97
N ALA A 742 -43.54 50.01 29.93
CA ALA A 742 -43.76 50.28 31.35
C ALA A 742 -43.73 51.79 31.65
N VAL A 743 -42.75 52.52 31.08
CA VAL A 743 -42.65 53.99 31.18
C VAL A 743 -43.87 54.66 30.57
N ALA A 744 -44.36 54.20 29.41
CA ALA A 744 -45.59 54.72 28.80
C ALA A 744 -46.82 54.50 29.70
N THR A 745 -46.94 53.33 30.30
CA THR A 745 -48.01 52.99 31.26
C THR A 745 -47.95 53.87 32.50
N GLN A 746 -46.74 54.07 33.07
CA GLN A 746 -46.53 54.98 34.19
C GLN A 746 -46.92 56.41 33.83
N LYS A 747 -46.54 56.90 32.64
CA LYS A 747 -46.93 58.24 32.15
C LYS A 747 -48.46 58.37 32.08
N GLN A 748 -49.15 57.38 31.54
CA GLN A 748 -50.61 57.37 31.46
C GLN A 748 -51.26 57.33 32.85
N ALA A 749 -50.75 56.52 33.77
CA ALA A 749 -51.23 56.46 35.15
C ALA A 749 -51.07 57.81 35.87
N THR A 750 -49.95 58.52 35.64
CA THR A 750 -49.74 59.88 36.15
C THR A 750 -50.80 60.86 35.62
N THR A 751 -51.09 60.81 34.32
CA THR A 751 -52.16 61.65 33.72
C THR A 751 -53.54 61.31 34.30
N ASN A 752 -53.84 60.02 34.52
CA ASN A 752 -55.11 59.58 35.11
C ASN A 752 -55.27 60.07 36.56
N VAL A 753 -54.20 60.04 37.37
CA VAL A 753 -54.21 60.63 38.71
C VAL A 753 -54.52 62.12 38.65
N GLY A 754 -53.81 62.89 37.80
CA GLY A 754 -54.09 64.33 37.64
C GLY A 754 -55.53 64.62 37.21
N THR A 755 -56.10 63.78 36.34
CA THR A 755 -57.51 63.89 35.89
C THR A 755 -58.50 63.56 37.02
N ALA A 756 -58.24 62.50 37.80
CA ALA A 756 -59.07 62.11 38.94
C ALA A 756 -59.01 63.16 40.07
N GLU A 757 -57.84 63.74 40.34
CA GLU A 757 -57.68 64.84 41.31
C GLU A 757 -58.47 66.06 40.89
N GLN A 758 -58.42 66.44 39.61
CA GLN A 758 -59.19 67.57 39.09
C GLN A 758 -60.70 67.29 39.15
N THR A 759 -61.13 66.07 38.82
CA THR A 759 -62.55 65.67 38.88
C THR A 759 -63.09 65.67 40.31
N LEU A 760 -62.30 65.17 41.26
CA LEU A 760 -62.62 65.23 42.70
C LEU A 760 -62.73 66.69 43.17
N LYS A 761 -61.77 67.55 42.80
CA LYS A 761 -61.78 68.98 43.15
C LYS A 761 -63.01 69.69 42.61
N ASN A 762 -63.38 69.45 41.34
CA ASN A 762 -64.59 70.01 40.74
C ASN A 762 -65.86 69.54 41.46
N THR A 763 -65.92 68.25 41.84
CA THR A 763 -67.07 67.67 42.58
C THR A 763 -67.17 68.25 43.98
N GLN A 764 -66.06 68.42 44.69
CA GLN A 764 -66.01 69.05 46.01
C GLN A 764 -66.44 70.52 45.95
N GLN A 765 -65.97 71.27 44.95
CA GLN A 765 -66.39 72.66 44.74
C GLN A 765 -67.89 72.77 44.48
N ALA A 766 -68.45 71.90 43.62
CA ALA A 766 -69.88 71.84 43.36
C ALA A 766 -70.70 71.49 44.62
N ASN A 767 -70.24 70.53 45.43
CA ASN A 767 -70.88 70.17 46.69
C ASN A 767 -70.81 71.29 47.74
N THR A 768 -69.67 71.98 47.87
CA THR A 768 -69.53 73.11 48.78
C THR A 768 -70.47 74.25 48.38
N ALA A 769 -70.57 74.55 47.08
CA ALA A 769 -71.53 75.54 46.57
C ALA A 769 -72.98 75.13 46.86
N LEU A 770 -73.33 73.84 46.73
CA LEU A 770 -74.67 73.33 47.07
C LEU A 770 -74.93 73.38 48.59
N LYS A 771 -73.94 73.07 49.43
CA LYS A 771 -74.02 73.14 50.91
C LYS A 771 -74.22 74.54 51.44
N THR A 772 -73.66 75.56 50.79
CA THR A 772 -73.87 76.97 51.17
C THR A 772 -75.20 77.52 50.65
N LEU A 773 -75.68 77.05 49.49
CA LEU A 773 -76.96 77.45 48.89
C LEU A 773 -78.18 76.84 49.59
N LEU A 774 -78.11 75.58 50.06
CA LEU A 774 -79.25 74.88 50.65
C LEU A 774 -79.85 75.57 51.90
N PRO A 775 -79.06 76.05 52.87
CA PRO A 775 -79.56 76.78 54.03
C PRO A 775 -80.23 78.12 53.64
N LEU A 776 -79.70 78.81 52.62
CA LEU A 776 -80.29 80.03 52.09
C LEU A 776 -81.62 79.77 51.37
N LEU A 777 -81.72 78.66 50.63
CA LEU A 777 -82.98 78.21 50.02
C LEU A 777 -83.98 77.72 51.07
N GLN A 778 -83.53 77.07 52.15
CA GLN A 778 -84.36 76.68 53.30
C GLN A 778 -84.89 77.90 54.06
N ASP A 779 -84.06 78.92 54.28
CA ASP A 779 -84.48 80.21 54.85
C ASP A 779 -85.45 80.95 53.92
N ALA A 780 -85.23 80.90 52.60
CA ALA A 780 -86.17 81.44 51.62
C ALA A 780 -87.51 80.68 51.59
N VAL A 781 -87.51 79.34 51.73
CA VAL A 781 -88.74 78.52 51.87
C VAL A 781 -89.45 78.83 53.20
N ALA A 782 -88.73 78.93 54.31
CA ALA A 782 -89.30 79.28 55.61
C ALA A 782 -89.93 80.68 55.61
N LYS A 783 -89.30 81.65 54.95
CA LYS A 783 -89.84 83.02 54.77
C LYS A 783 -91.02 83.07 53.79
N THR A 784 -91.03 82.23 52.75
CA THR A 784 -92.17 82.15 51.81
C THR A 784 -93.35 81.34 52.37
N ASP A 785 -93.12 80.34 53.23
CA ASP A 785 -94.19 79.67 53.98
C ASP A 785 -94.78 80.58 55.08
N ALA A 786 -94.00 81.52 55.64
CA ALA A 786 -94.54 82.59 56.49
C ALA A 786 -95.41 83.61 55.70
N ALA A 787 -95.09 83.84 54.42
CA ALA A 787 -95.86 84.72 53.53
C ALA A 787 -97.19 84.10 53.04
N LYS A 788 -97.41 82.78 53.16
CA LYS A 788 -98.71 82.15 52.88
C LYS A 788 -99.85 82.68 53.76
N ALA A 789 -99.53 83.27 54.92
CA ALA A 789 -100.50 83.80 55.87
C ALA A 789 -101.19 85.10 55.40
N THR A 790 -100.76 85.72 54.29
CA THR A 790 -101.32 87.00 53.80
C THR A 790 -102.35 86.87 52.66
N GLY A 791 -102.63 85.66 52.16
CA GLY A 791 -103.73 85.41 51.22
C GLY A 791 -103.51 85.78 49.75
N ASP A 792 -102.28 86.06 49.33
CA ASP A 792 -101.94 86.43 47.94
C ASP A 792 -101.63 85.20 47.05
N LYS A 793 -102.28 85.10 45.88
CA LYS A 793 -102.21 83.93 44.98
C LYS A 793 -100.90 83.84 44.19
N ASP A 794 -100.20 84.93 43.95
CA ASP A 794 -98.93 84.93 43.21
C ASP A 794 -97.74 84.47 44.10
N VAL A 795 -97.87 84.65 45.41
CA VAL A 795 -96.88 84.20 46.40
C VAL A 795 -96.90 82.67 46.58
N ALA A 796 -98.06 82.03 46.41
CA ALA A 796 -98.19 80.57 46.52
C ALA A 796 -97.52 79.79 45.37
N ALA A 797 -97.54 80.33 44.14
CA ALA A 797 -96.89 79.72 42.98
C ALA A 797 -95.36 79.84 43.04
N ALA A 798 -94.85 81.00 43.49
CA ALA A 798 -93.42 81.21 43.72
C ALA A 798 -92.86 80.32 44.84
N ALA A 799 -93.63 80.10 45.93
CA ALA A 799 -93.25 79.20 47.02
C ALA A 799 -93.13 77.72 46.58
N ALA A 800 -94.04 77.25 45.72
CA ALA A 800 -93.97 75.89 45.18
C ALA A 800 -92.78 75.68 44.22
N ALA A 801 -92.43 76.69 43.42
CA ALA A 801 -91.26 76.66 42.55
C ALA A 801 -89.93 76.63 43.33
N ILE A 802 -89.80 77.45 44.39
CA ILE A 802 -88.61 77.46 45.26
C ILE A 802 -88.48 76.14 46.02
N LYS A 803 -89.59 75.55 46.48
CA LYS A 803 -89.59 74.21 47.10
C LYS A 803 -89.16 73.10 46.12
N GLY A 804 -89.66 73.11 44.89
CA GLY A 804 -89.22 72.17 43.84
C GLY A 804 -87.74 72.33 43.44
N VAL A 805 -87.19 73.54 43.53
CA VAL A 805 -85.75 73.80 43.37
C VAL A 805 -84.97 73.30 44.58
N LEU A 806 -85.45 73.53 45.81
CA LEU A 806 -84.83 73.01 47.03
C LEU A 806 -84.76 71.48 47.01
N ASP A 807 -85.84 70.78 46.67
CA ASP A 807 -85.88 69.31 46.61
C ASP A 807 -84.93 68.77 45.52
N LYS A 808 -84.87 69.41 44.34
CA LYS A 808 -83.91 69.06 43.28
C LYS A 808 -82.46 69.33 43.68
N LYS A 809 -82.18 70.40 44.42
CA LYS A 809 -80.82 70.74 44.89
C LYS A 809 -80.40 69.89 46.10
N ALA A 810 -81.33 69.50 46.95
CA ALA A 810 -81.12 68.53 48.04
C ALA A 810 -80.84 67.13 47.47
N ALA A 811 -81.61 66.69 46.47
CA ALA A 811 -81.32 65.46 45.73
C ALA A 811 -79.97 65.53 44.98
N ALA A 812 -79.63 66.68 44.39
CA ALA A 812 -78.34 66.89 43.73
C ALA A 812 -77.16 66.91 44.73
N LEU A 813 -77.34 67.44 45.94
CA LEU A 813 -76.32 67.39 47.00
C LEU A 813 -76.16 65.96 47.51
N ALA A 814 -77.24 65.22 47.77
CA ALA A 814 -77.16 63.82 48.18
C ALA A 814 -76.49 62.94 47.10
N ALA A 815 -76.80 63.18 45.82
CA ALA A 815 -76.11 62.53 44.70
C ALA A 815 -74.65 62.98 44.57
N GLY A 816 -74.35 64.25 44.82
CA GLY A 816 -73.01 64.83 44.79
C GLY A 816 -72.11 64.36 45.94
N GLU A 817 -72.64 64.16 47.15
CA GLU A 817 -71.94 63.57 48.28
C GLU A 817 -71.60 62.10 48.02
N LYS A 818 -72.55 61.34 47.45
CA LYS A 818 -72.30 59.98 46.96
C LYS A 818 -71.25 59.96 45.84
N ALA A 819 -71.29 60.92 44.92
CA ALA A 819 -70.28 61.08 43.88
C ALA A 819 -68.91 61.46 44.46
N ASN A 820 -68.84 62.28 45.51
CA ASN A 820 -67.59 62.66 46.16
C ASN A 820 -66.90 61.47 46.85
N VAL A 821 -67.67 60.61 47.51
CA VAL A 821 -67.15 59.33 48.03
C VAL A 821 -66.63 58.46 46.88
N ALA A 822 -67.40 58.32 45.79
CA ALA A 822 -66.99 57.56 44.62
C ALA A 822 -65.72 58.12 43.95
N GLN A 823 -65.59 59.45 43.81
CA GLN A 823 -64.40 60.09 43.23
C GLN A 823 -63.18 60.02 44.15
N THR A 824 -63.38 60.03 45.48
CA THR A 824 -62.29 59.82 46.45
C THR A 824 -61.75 58.40 46.34
N THR A 825 -62.64 57.40 46.22
CA THR A 825 -62.25 56.01 45.94
C THR A 825 -61.57 55.88 44.57
N ALA A 826 -62.08 56.53 43.52
CA ALA A 826 -61.47 56.51 42.19
C ALA A 826 -60.07 57.13 42.15
N LEU A 827 -59.84 58.21 42.92
CA LEU A 827 -58.51 58.80 43.11
C LEU A 827 -57.58 57.85 43.86
N ALA A 828 -58.05 57.21 44.93
CA ALA A 828 -57.26 56.22 45.67
C ALA A 828 -56.86 55.04 44.77
N THR A 829 -57.78 54.52 43.95
CA THR A 829 -57.49 53.49 42.93
C THR A 829 -56.48 53.98 41.90
N SER A 830 -56.61 55.20 41.40
CA SER A 830 -55.68 55.78 40.41
C SER A 830 -54.26 55.95 40.99
N ARG A 831 -54.14 56.36 42.26
CA ARG A 831 -52.85 56.46 42.97
C ARG A 831 -52.22 55.09 43.18
N ASN A 832 -53.00 54.08 43.56
CA ASN A 832 -52.51 52.70 43.67
C ASN A 832 -52.02 52.15 42.32
N ASN A 833 -52.72 52.46 41.23
CA ASN A 833 -52.29 52.08 39.87
C ASN A 833 -50.99 52.79 39.46
N LEU A 834 -50.78 54.05 39.85
CA LEU A 834 -49.52 54.77 39.61
C LEU A 834 -48.35 54.15 40.38
N ILE A 835 -48.54 53.80 41.65
CA ILE A 835 -47.52 53.12 42.46
C ILE A 835 -47.15 51.76 41.85
N ALA A 836 -48.14 51.00 41.38
CA ALA A 836 -47.90 49.74 40.68
C ALA A 836 -47.12 49.95 39.36
N ALA A 837 -47.46 50.97 38.58
CA ALA A 837 -46.76 51.29 37.33
C ALA A 837 -45.32 51.82 37.56
N GLN A 838 -45.08 52.57 38.64
CA GLN A 838 -43.74 52.98 39.07
C GLN A 838 -42.86 51.77 39.42
N LYS A 839 -43.38 50.85 40.26
CA LYS A 839 -42.68 49.60 40.61
C LYS A 839 -42.39 48.73 39.38
N ALA A 840 -43.34 48.63 38.44
CA ALA A 840 -43.15 47.90 37.20
C ALA A 840 -42.03 48.50 36.32
N THR A 841 -41.95 49.84 36.26
CA THR A 841 -40.90 50.55 35.50
C THR A 841 -39.52 50.39 36.13
N GLU A 842 -39.43 50.48 37.46
CA GLU A 842 -38.18 50.24 38.19
C GLU A 842 -37.68 48.81 37.98
N LYS A 843 -38.57 47.82 38.11
CA LYS A 843 -38.26 46.41 37.82
C LYS A 843 -37.79 46.21 36.38
N ALA A 844 -38.51 46.76 35.39
CA ALA A 844 -38.13 46.64 33.98
C ALA A 844 -36.77 47.31 33.67
N THR A 845 -36.44 48.38 34.40
CA THR A 845 -35.13 49.06 34.28
C THR A 845 -34.00 48.21 34.87
N GLN A 846 -34.22 47.59 36.02
CA GLN A 846 -33.25 46.66 36.63
C GLN A 846 -33.03 45.42 35.77
N ASP A 847 -34.12 44.83 35.26
CA ASP A 847 -34.07 43.67 34.35
C ASP A 847 -33.26 44.00 33.07
N LEU A 848 -33.42 45.21 32.51
CA LEU A 848 -32.64 45.68 31.36
C LEU A 848 -31.13 45.79 31.66
N VAL A 849 -30.75 46.32 32.83
CA VAL A 849 -29.33 46.43 33.23
C VAL A 849 -28.68 45.05 33.33
N VAL A 850 -29.40 44.06 33.87
CA VAL A 850 -28.93 42.66 33.93
C VAL A 850 -28.72 42.10 32.52
N LEU A 851 -29.66 42.33 31.60
CA LEU A 851 -29.55 41.90 30.20
C LEU A 851 -28.38 42.58 29.48
N GLN A 852 -28.17 43.88 29.69
CA GLN A 852 -27.05 44.63 29.12
C GLN A 852 -25.70 44.09 29.60
N LYS A 853 -25.56 43.83 30.91
CA LYS A 853 -24.34 43.25 31.47
C LYS A 853 -24.07 41.84 30.93
N LYS A 854 -25.11 41.02 30.76
CA LYS A 854 -25.01 39.71 30.12
C LYS A 854 -24.54 39.82 28.67
N SER A 855 -25.09 40.78 27.91
CA SER A 855 -24.72 41.02 26.51
C SER A 855 -23.27 41.43 26.36
N GLN A 856 -22.76 42.32 27.22
CA GLN A 856 -21.35 42.73 27.24
C GLN A 856 -20.41 41.55 27.51
N GLY A 857 -20.80 40.65 28.43
CA GLY A 857 -20.06 39.41 28.67
C GLY A 857 -19.98 38.51 27.44
N LEU A 858 -21.09 38.38 26.71
CA LEU A 858 -21.14 37.60 25.46
C LEU A 858 -20.31 38.24 24.33
N GLU A 859 -20.35 39.56 24.20
CA GLU A 859 -19.53 40.31 23.23
C GLU A 859 -18.03 40.13 23.51
N SER A 860 -17.61 40.17 24.78
CA SER A 860 -16.21 39.95 25.19
C SER A 860 -15.71 38.52 24.96
N ALA A 861 -16.62 37.54 24.80
CA ALA A 861 -16.27 36.14 24.56
C ALA A 861 -15.95 35.84 23.08
N VAL A 862 -16.35 36.70 22.14
CA VAL A 862 -16.14 36.49 20.70
C VAL A 862 -14.66 36.62 20.30
N PRO A 863 -13.89 37.68 20.67
CA PRO A 863 -12.51 37.82 20.22
C PRO A 863 -11.56 36.68 20.65
N PRO A 864 -11.63 36.15 21.89
CA PRO A 864 -10.88 34.96 22.28
C PRO A 864 -11.22 33.73 21.42
N ALA A 865 -12.50 33.52 21.09
CA ALA A 865 -12.94 32.42 20.22
C ALA A 865 -12.44 32.60 18.78
N GLU A 866 -12.44 33.83 18.25
CA GLU A 866 -11.88 34.14 16.92
C GLU A 866 -10.38 33.85 16.85
N LYS A 867 -9.63 34.25 17.89
CA LYS A 867 -8.19 33.98 17.98
C LYS A 867 -7.91 32.47 18.07
N ALA A 868 -8.71 31.73 18.84
CA ALA A 868 -8.57 30.28 18.96
C ALA A 868 -8.85 29.56 17.63
N ALA A 869 -9.92 29.93 16.92
CA ALA A 869 -10.24 29.38 15.60
C ALA A 869 -9.16 29.70 14.56
N ALA A 870 -8.64 30.93 14.54
CA ALA A 870 -7.57 31.33 13.63
C ALA A 870 -6.26 30.57 13.90
N ALA A 871 -5.87 30.41 15.17
CA ALA A 871 -4.69 29.65 15.56
C ALA A 871 -4.80 28.16 15.23
N ALA A 872 -5.97 27.55 15.46
CA ALA A 872 -6.24 26.16 15.10
C ALA A 872 -6.10 25.97 13.58
N LYS A 873 -6.75 26.83 12.77
CA LYS A 873 -6.66 26.81 11.31
C LYS A 873 -5.23 26.96 10.78
N GLN A 874 -4.44 27.85 11.37
CA GLN A 874 -3.04 28.02 10.99
C GLN A 874 -2.21 26.76 11.28
N THR A 875 -2.46 26.10 12.41
CA THR A 875 -1.77 24.87 12.83
C THR A 875 -2.15 23.70 11.91
N THR A 876 -3.43 23.54 11.58
CA THR A 876 -3.91 22.53 10.61
C THR A 876 -3.28 22.76 9.23
N ALA A 877 -3.23 24.01 8.75
CA ALA A 877 -2.63 24.33 7.45
C ALA A 877 -1.13 24.00 7.40
N ALA A 878 -0.38 24.27 8.47
CA ALA A 878 1.02 23.91 8.57
C ALA A 878 1.24 22.40 8.57
N SER A 879 0.38 21.63 9.26
CA SER A 879 0.42 20.16 9.25
C SER A 879 0.08 19.59 7.87
N ALA A 880 -0.94 20.13 7.20
CA ALA A 880 -1.32 19.74 5.84
C ALA A 880 -0.18 19.96 4.82
N ALA A 881 0.59 21.05 4.96
CA ALA A 881 1.76 21.30 4.13
C ALA A 881 2.88 20.26 4.34
N LYS A 882 3.10 19.79 5.57
CA LYS A 882 4.04 18.70 5.87
C LYS A 882 3.61 17.39 5.21
N VAL A 883 2.33 17.03 5.34
CA VAL A 883 1.73 15.85 4.68
C VAL A 883 1.97 15.88 3.17
N GLU A 884 1.74 17.02 2.53
CA GLU A 884 1.94 17.18 1.09
C GLU A 884 3.41 17.06 0.67
N SER A 885 4.34 17.60 1.48
CA SER A 885 5.78 17.41 1.26
C SER A 885 6.17 15.94 1.33
N THR A 886 5.67 15.21 2.33
CA THR A 886 5.93 13.76 2.50
C THR A 886 5.35 12.96 1.34
N ARG A 887 4.13 13.27 0.87
CA ARG A 887 3.53 12.64 -0.32
C ARG A 887 4.37 12.82 -1.58
N LYS A 888 4.97 14.00 -1.78
CA LYS A 888 5.90 14.25 -2.90
C LYS A 888 7.18 13.42 -2.76
N ALA A 889 7.74 13.31 -1.57
CA ALA A 889 8.90 12.45 -1.30
C ALA A 889 8.60 10.98 -1.60
N ILE A 890 7.45 10.48 -1.16
CA ILE A 890 6.97 9.12 -1.47
C ILE A 890 6.83 8.93 -2.99
N SER A 891 6.19 9.86 -3.69
CA SER A 891 6.02 9.79 -5.15
C SER A 891 7.36 9.73 -5.89
N ALA A 892 8.36 10.48 -5.42
CA ALA A 892 9.71 10.45 -5.97
C ALA A 892 10.43 9.11 -5.73
N LEU A 893 10.24 8.49 -4.56
CA LEU A 893 10.77 7.15 -4.26
C LEU A 893 10.07 6.07 -5.09
N GLN A 894 8.75 6.15 -5.24
CA GLN A 894 7.97 5.24 -6.10
C GLN A 894 8.44 5.30 -7.56
N ALA A 895 8.75 6.49 -8.08
CA ALA A 895 9.29 6.65 -9.43
C ALA A 895 10.65 5.95 -9.64
N LYS A 896 11.48 5.80 -8.58
CA LYS A 896 12.76 5.08 -8.64
C LYS A 896 12.59 3.55 -8.64
N ILE A 897 11.50 3.05 -8.06
CA ILE A 897 11.21 1.60 -7.97
C ILE A 897 10.47 1.11 -9.21
N ALA A 898 9.64 1.98 -9.81
CA ALA A 898 8.84 1.63 -10.97
C ALA A 898 9.70 1.02 -12.09
N PRO A 899 9.30 -0.12 -12.68
CA PRO A 899 10.01 -0.66 -13.83
C PRO A 899 10.00 0.38 -14.96
N PRO A 900 11.05 0.43 -15.80
CA PRO A 900 11.06 1.32 -16.96
C PRO A 900 9.78 1.07 -17.76
N ALA A 901 9.07 2.15 -18.11
CA ALA A 901 7.83 2.06 -18.87
C ALA A 901 8.03 1.14 -20.08
N PRO A 902 7.07 0.26 -20.40
CA PRO A 902 7.19 -0.58 -21.57
C PRO A 902 7.48 0.34 -22.76
N GLN A 903 8.67 0.19 -23.36
CA GLN A 903 8.95 0.81 -24.65
C GLN A 903 7.79 0.41 -25.55
N LYS A 904 7.14 1.39 -26.18
CA LYS A 904 6.12 1.15 -27.20
C LYS A 904 6.76 0.24 -28.24
N THR A 905 6.56 -1.07 -28.12
CA THR A 905 6.77 -1.99 -29.22
C THR A 905 5.74 -1.58 -30.24
N ALA A 906 6.21 -0.85 -31.25
CA ALA A 906 5.43 -0.60 -32.44
C ALA A 906 4.94 -1.96 -32.92
N ALA A 907 3.63 -2.18 -32.82
CA ALA A 907 2.99 -3.32 -33.45
C ALA A 907 3.36 -3.30 -34.93
N LYS A 908 4.08 -4.33 -35.37
CA LYS A 908 4.19 -4.73 -36.76
C LYS A 908 3.51 -6.08 -36.89
#